data_AF-A0A2V4QZP5-F1
#
_entry.id   AF-A0A2V4QZP5-F1
#
_cell.length_a   1.000
_cell.length_b   1.000
_cell.length_c   1.000
_cell.angle_alpha   90.00
_cell.angle_beta   90.00
_cell.angle_gamma   90.00
#
_symmetry.space_group_name_H-M   'P 1'
#
loop_
_entity.id
_entity.type
_entity.pdbx_description
1 polymer ?
#
loop_
_entity_poly.entity_id
_entity_poly.type
_entity_poly.pdbx_seq_one_letter_code
_entity_poly.pdbx_strand_id
1 'polypeptide(L)'
;MSGFGTLNKDGTGEWVVGTEKAPLTSLSPTLAVNVNDGTLVLAGDTSVTQATVKINSGGTLQLGQGGTTGWIDGITYDNGTLAFDRSDTNTFASDIANNTSLDPAGKGGVVQEGTGTTILTGTNTYSGGTVITAGTLQIGDGGTSGSITGNVTNDSNLVFDRSDATTFAGDISGSGNVSQIGAGAATLSGVISGTQSLTQAGTGSTILTNADTYSGTTTISQGSLQLGDGQTSGTIANTAAIVDNGNLTVDNPAATTLSQVISGTGSLTQSGSGTTTLTSVDTYSGATTIQNGTLALDGAGSIAASDGVHDNGTFDVSGVSASGTTVNALDGSGALVLGDKNLTIADGNTTFGNVFSGQASGTGGSLTIASGTETLSGANSYTGGTTVDSGAGLDLTGSVGQGTVSNAGTLDVAGGTVGGDISNTGTATLTNGIVTGALDNGAGATATATGGTIGSVVNEGALTLGAGNTVSGNVTNGSSGTLTLDGDTVDGTVADNGTLAVTANGGTAGSLSGSGAGTLAGGLTLTSAADTYAGALSGTSGLTVAGGTETLSGANTYTGGTTVASGAGLDLSGSVAGNVSDNGTTTLDGGTVGGTIADNGTLAVTANGGTAGSLSGSGAGTLAGGLTLTSAADTYAGALSGTGGLTVAGGTETLSGANIYTGGTTVASGAGLDLSGSVAGNVADNGTTTLDGGTVGGTIADNGTLAVTANGGTAGSLSGSGAGTLAGGLTL
;
A
#
# COMPACT_ATOMS: atom_id res chain seq x y z
N MET A 1 8.49 75.30 -36.42
CA MET A 1 9.55 75.54 -37.42
C MET A 1 9.07 74.99 -38.75
N SER A 2 8.98 75.79 -39.82
CA SER A 2 8.60 75.32 -41.16
C SER A 2 9.74 75.57 -42.15
N GLY A 3 10.14 74.55 -42.92
CA GLY A 3 11.11 74.70 -44.02
C GLY A 3 12.53 74.18 -43.79
N PHE A 4 12.83 73.48 -42.69
CA PHE A 4 14.13 72.83 -42.50
C PHE A 4 14.16 71.45 -43.16
N GLY A 5 15.16 71.22 -44.02
CA GLY A 5 15.45 69.90 -44.59
C GLY A 5 16.29 69.02 -43.65
N THR A 6 17.11 69.62 -42.78
CA THR A 6 17.98 68.90 -41.86
C THR A 6 18.16 69.65 -40.54
N LEU A 7 18.11 68.94 -39.42
CA LEU A 7 18.44 69.38 -38.06
C LEU A 7 19.64 68.57 -37.58
N ASN A 8 20.79 69.20 -37.37
CA ASN A 8 21.97 68.58 -36.77
C ASN A 8 22.12 69.08 -35.34
N LYS A 9 22.11 68.16 -34.38
CA LYS A 9 22.47 68.42 -32.99
C LYS A 9 23.95 68.06 -32.80
N ASP A 10 24.77 69.10 -32.74
CA ASP A 10 26.22 69.03 -32.50
C ASP A 10 26.58 69.61 -31.12
N GLY A 11 27.70 69.16 -30.54
CA GLY A 11 28.22 69.60 -29.24
C GLY A 11 27.52 68.99 -28.02
N THR A 12 28.18 69.03 -26.87
CA THR A 12 27.81 68.25 -25.68
C THR A 12 26.59 68.74 -24.88
N GLY A 13 26.00 69.90 -25.23
CA GLY A 13 24.88 70.49 -24.50
C GLY A 13 23.52 69.83 -24.76
N GLU A 14 22.49 70.28 -24.05
CA GLU A 14 21.11 69.83 -24.23
C GLU A 14 20.30 70.82 -25.08
N TRP A 15 19.56 70.32 -26.07
CA TRP A 15 18.58 71.08 -26.85
C TRP A 15 17.19 70.55 -26.58
N VAL A 16 16.28 71.38 -26.08
CA VAL A 16 14.86 71.04 -25.94
C VAL A 16 14.08 71.62 -27.13
N VAL A 17 13.40 70.76 -27.88
CA VAL A 17 12.65 71.15 -29.09
C VAL A 17 11.17 70.83 -28.92
N GLY A 18 10.34 71.86 -29.17
CA GLY A 18 8.90 71.81 -28.90
C GLY A 18 8.57 72.19 -27.45
N THR A 19 7.27 72.31 -27.15
CA THR A 19 6.76 72.37 -25.77
C THR A 19 5.39 71.69 -25.74
N GLU A 20 4.93 71.28 -24.55
CA GLU A 20 3.56 70.78 -24.32
C GLU A 20 2.49 71.75 -24.86
N LYS A 21 2.75 73.08 -24.83
CA LYS A 21 1.84 74.13 -25.33
C LYS A 21 2.06 74.55 -26.79
N ALA A 22 3.09 74.04 -27.45
CA ALA A 22 3.42 74.36 -28.85
C ALA A 22 4.08 73.14 -29.54
N PRO A 23 3.29 72.11 -29.88
CA PRO A 23 3.78 70.94 -30.60
C PRO A 23 4.35 71.32 -31.98
N LEU A 24 5.29 70.53 -32.49
CA LEU A 24 5.90 70.77 -33.80
C LEU A 24 4.97 70.23 -34.92
N THR A 25 3.79 70.83 -35.05
CA THR A 25 2.70 70.32 -35.93
C THR A 25 2.91 70.59 -37.43
N SER A 26 4.10 71.00 -37.85
CA SER A 26 4.38 71.44 -39.22
C SER A 26 5.79 71.10 -39.70
N LEU A 27 6.36 69.98 -39.23
CA LEU A 27 7.67 69.52 -39.71
C LEU A 27 7.56 69.00 -41.14
N SER A 28 8.61 69.21 -41.94
CA SER A 28 8.66 68.67 -43.30
C SER A 28 8.57 67.14 -43.24
N PRO A 29 7.79 66.48 -44.10
CA PRO A 29 7.86 65.03 -44.24
C PRO A 29 9.26 64.56 -44.62
N THR A 30 10.12 65.41 -45.19
CA THR A 30 11.52 65.06 -45.53
C THR A 30 12.55 65.50 -44.48
N LEU A 31 12.14 65.81 -43.26
CA LEU A 31 13.07 66.28 -42.23
C LEU A 31 14.12 65.19 -41.93
N ALA A 32 15.39 65.55 -41.98
CA ALA A 32 16.47 64.70 -41.46
C ALA A 32 16.92 65.22 -40.10
N VAL A 33 16.81 64.44 -39.04
CA VAL A 33 17.33 64.77 -37.70
C VAL A 33 18.56 63.92 -37.45
N ASN A 34 19.72 64.56 -37.26
CA ASN A 34 20.96 63.90 -36.90
C ASN A 34 21.37 64.36 -35.50
N VAL A 35 21.40 63.44 -34.55
CA VAL A 35 21.91 63.70 -33.20
C VAL A 35 23.35 63.20 -33.15
N ASN A 36 24.29 64.12 -33.32
CA ASN A 36 25.71 63.80 -33.46
C ASN A 36 26.43 63.75 -32.11
N ASP A 37 26.09 64.67 -31.20
CA ASP A 37 26.69 64.82 -29.87
C ASP A 37 25.70 65.49 -28.89
N GLY A 38 25.83 65.24 -27.59
CA GLY A 38 24.95 65.74 -26.53
C GLY A 38 23.48 65.32 -26.67
N THR A 39 22.58 65.94 -25.89
CA THR A 39 21.17 65.52 -25.79
C THR A 39 20.24 66.39 -26.64
N LEU A 40 19.42 65.77 -27.48
CA LEU A 40 18.25 66.38 -28.11
C LEU A 40 16.99 65.85 -27.41
N VAL A 41 16.29 66.72 -26.70
CA VAL A 41 15.01 66.41 -26.04
C VAL A 41 13.86 66.86 -26.93
N LEU A 42 12.97 65.93 -27.26
CA LEU A 42 11.71 66.22 -27.93
C LEU A 42 10.61 66.36 -26.89
N ALA A 43 10.17 67.60 -26.64
CA ALA A 43 9.16 67.91 -25.61
C ALA A 43 7.72 67.91 -26.15
N GLY A 44 7.53 67.94 -27.47
CA GLY A 44 6.23 67.86 -28.13
C GLY A 44 6.19 66.72 -29.15
N ASP A 45 5.01 66.16 -29.40
CA ASP A 45 4.85 65.06 -30.34
C ASP A 45 5.13 65.49 -31.79
N THR A 46 5.76 64.59 -32.54
CA THR A 46 6.03 64.76 -33.96
C THR A 46 5.63 63.51 -34.71
N SER A 47 4.64 63.62 -35.59
CA SER A 47 4.37 62.54 -36.56
C SER A 47 5.35 62.70 -37.71
N VAL A 48 6.19 61.69 -37.89
CA VAL A 48 7.37 61.76 -38.75
C VAL A 48 7.49 60.53 -39.63
N THR A 49 6.36 59.97 -40.07
CA THR A 49 6.27 58.80 -40.96
C THR A 49 7.14 58.84 -42.23
N GLN A 50 7.77 59.98 -42.57
CA GLN A 50 8.75 60.12 -43.66
C GLN A 50 10.10 60.75 -43.25
N ALA A 51 10.31 61.16 -41.99
CA ALA A 51 11.55 61.78 -41.54
C ALA A 51 12.65 60.73 -41.29
N THR A 52 13.91 61.11 -41.50
CA THR A 52 15.07 60.26 -41.16
C THR A 52 15.65 60.73 -39.84
N VAL A 53 15.53 59.93 -38.77
CA VAL A 53 16.11 60.26 -37.47
C VAL A 53 17.30 59.34 -37.22
N LYS A 54 18.46 59.94 -36.96
CA LYS A 54 19.73 59.24 -36.82
C LYS A 54 20.38 59.67 -35.51
N ILE A 55 20.74 58.70 -34.68
CA ILE A 55 21.47 58.94 -33.44
C ILE A 55 22.88 58.39 -33.66
N ASN A 56 23.89 59.26 -33.64
CA ASN A 56 25.30 58.85 -33.76
C ASN A 56 25.91 58.64 -32.37
N SER A 57 27.10 58.06 -32.28
CA SER A 57 27.68 57.55 -31.03
C SER A 57 27.91 58.55 -29.90
N GLY A 58 27.99 59.85 -30.17
CA GLY A 58 28.04 60.89 -29.14
C GLY A 58 26.67 61.43 -28.71
N GLY A 59 25.60 61.09 -29.43
CA GLY A 59 24.30 61.71 -29.30
C GLY A 59 23.32 60.96 -28.40
N THR A 60 22.46 61.70 -27.72
CA THR A 60 21.27 61.17 -27.02
C THR A 60 20.01 61.81 -27.60
N LEU A 61 19.06 61.01 -28.04
CA LEU A 61 17.70 61.47 -28.36
C LEU A 61 16.78 61.08 -27.22
N GLN A 62 16.22 62.07 -26.53
CA GLN A 62 15.23 61.86 -25.48
C GLN A 62 13.83 62.19 -25.99
N LEU A 63 12.90 61.27 -25.78
CA LEU A 63 11.48 61.41 -26.11
C LEU A 63 10.70 61.72 -24.84
N GLY A 64 10.25 62.97 -24.71
CA GLY A 64 9.52 63.45 -23.54
C GLY A 64 10.39 64.11 -22.47
N GLN A 65 9.71 64.68 -21.46
CA GLN A 65 10.28 65.33 -20.28
C GLN A 65 9.42 65.02 -19.03
N GLY A 66 9.06 63.75 -18.86
CA GLY A 66 8.19 63.24 -17.77
C GLY A 66 6.69 63.48 -17.97
N GLY A 67 6.29 64.17 -19.03
CA GLY A 67 4.88 64.39 -19.40
C GLY A 67 4.32 63.34 -20.35
N THR A 68 3.18 63.64 -20.98
CA THR A 68 2.51 62.80 -21.99
C THR A 68 2.72 63.32 -23.41
N THR A 69 3.79 64.08 -23.66
CA THR A 69 4.14 64.64 -24.97
C THR A 69 5.63 64.49 -25.22
N GLY A 70 6.04 64.46 -26.49
CA GLY A 70 7.42 64.19 -26.89
C GLY A 70 7.53 62.79 -27.46
N TRP A 71 7.30 62.65 -28.76
CA TRP A 71 7.28 61.35 -29.44
C TRP A 71 7.68 61.47 -30.91
N ILE A 72 8.18 60.35 -31.45
CA ILE A 72 8.46 60.12 -32.87
C ILE A 72 7.94 58.75 -33.26
N ASP A 73 7.49 58.60 -34.50
CA ASP A 73 6.97 57.31 -35.01
C ASP A 73 8.09 56.28 -35.27
N GLY A 74 9.34 56.73 -35.42
CA GLY A 74 10.47 55.82 -35.65
C GLY A 74 11.81 56.51 -35.86
N ILE A 75 12.87 55.70 -35.94
CA ILE A 75 14.24 56.11 -36.22
C ILE A 75 14.84 55.30 -37.38
N THR A 76 15.89 55.81 -38.00
CA THR A 76 16.64 55.12 -39.06
C THR A 76 17.73 54.22 -38.47
N TYR A 77 18.47 54.70 -37.48
CA TYR A 77 19.44 53.91 -36.72
C TYR A 77 19.78 54.61 -35.39
N ASP A 78 20.26 53.82 -34.44
CA ASP A 78 20.82 54.26 -33.16
C ASP A 78 22.22 53.68 -32.93
N ASN A 79 23.22 54.57 -32.93
CA ASN A 79 24.59 54.27 -32.53
C ASN A 79 24.97 54.94 -31.21
N GLY A 80 24.08 55.75 -30.62
CA GLY A 80 24.26 56.53 -29.39
C GLY A 80 23.28 56.10 -28.30
N THR A 81 22.37 56.98 -27.88
CA THR A 81 21.35 56.65 -26.88
C THR A 81 19.96 57.14 -27.28
N LEU A 82 18.95 56.26 -27.21
CA LEU A 82 17.54 56.60 -27.29
C LEU A 82 16.90 56.50 -25.89
N ALA A 83 16.49 57.63 -25.33
CA ALA A 83 15.86 57.71 -24.02
C ALA A 83 14.34 57.98 -24.13
N PHE A 84 13.55 57.31 -23.31
CA PHE A 84 12.11 57.47 -23.19
C PHE A 84 11.79 58.05 -21.81
N ASP A 85 11.33 59.30 -21.78
CA ASP A 85 10.97 60.03 -20.57
C ASP A 85 9.51 60.51 -20.67
N ARG A 86 8.59 59.54 -20.66
CA ARG A 86 7.14 59.76 -20.71
C ARG A 86 6.42 59.13 -19.51
N SER A 87 5.31 59.72 -19.10
CA SER A 87 4.49 59.22 -17.98
C SER A 87 3.29 58.36 -18.40
N ASP A 88 2.98 58.28 -19.68
CA ASP A 88 1.90 57.48 -20.25
C ASP A 88 2.40 56.21 -20.97
N THR A 89 1.46 55.37 -21.40
CA THR A 89 1.77 54.15 -22.18
C THR A 89 1.88 54.46 -23.66
N ASN A 90 3.02 54.14 -24.29
CA ASN A 90 3.23 54.35 -25.72
C ASN A 90 3.92 53.16 -26.38
N THR A 91 3.54 52.85 -27.62
CA THR A 91 4.13 51.77 -28.42
C THR A 91 5.10 52.33 -29.44
N PHE A 92 6.37 51.94 -29.33
CA PHE A 92 7.40 52.21 -30.32
C PHE A 92 7.55 51.01 -31.26
N ALA A 93 6.95 51.12 -32.45
CA ALA A 93 6.87 50.03 -33.42
C ALA A 93 8.08 49.96 -34.37
N SER A 94 8.87 51.02 -34.47
CA SER A 94 10.07 51.05 -35.32
C SER A 94 11.17 50.19 -34.72
N ASP A 95 11.95 49.53 -35.58
CA ASP A 95 13.20 48.86 -35.18
C ASP A 95 14.20 49.90 -34.64
N ILE A 96 14.86 49.55 -33.54
CA ILE A 96 16.01 50.25 -32.99
C ILE A 96 17.23 49.40 -33.31
N ALA A 97 17.99 49.80 -34.34
CA ALA A 97 19.14 49.06 -34.85
C ALA A 97 20.36 49.97 -34.95
N ASN A 98 21.54 49.43 -34.66
CA ASN A 98 22.79 50.12 -34.95
C ASN A 98 23.08 50.11 -36.46
N ASN A 99 23.88 51.07 -36.91
CA ASN A 99 24.42 51.10 -38.26
C ASN A 99 25.93 50.90 -38.22
N THR A 100 26.33 49.62 -38.17
CA THR A 100 27.73 49.19 -38.11
C THR A 100 28.51 49.49 -39.40
N SER A 101 27.84 49.77 -40.52
CA SER A 101 28.49 50.20 -41.76
C SER A 101 28.95 51.66 -41.71
N LEU A 102 28.28 52.51 -40.94
CA LEU A 102 28.62 53.93 -40.81
C LEU A 102 29.44 54.22 -39.57
N ASP A 103 29.21 53.48 -38.48
CA ASP A 103 29.99 53.58 -37.25
C ASP A 103 30.20 52.18 -36.65
N PRO A 104 31.31 51.49 -37.00
CA PRO A 104 31.61 50.16 -36.47
C PRO A 104 31.83 50.12 -34.94
N ALA A 105 32.13 51.27 -34.33
CA ALA A 105 32.37 51.39 -32.89
C ALA A 105 31.12 51.82 -32.10
N GLY A 106 30.16 52.44 -32.79
CA GLY A 106 28.88 52.87 -32.23
C GLY A 106 28.03 51.71 -31.73
N LYS A 107 27.59 51.81 -30.48
CA LYS A 107 26.72 50.84 -29.83
C LYS A 107 25.50 51.58 -29.30
N GLY A 108 24.41 51.59 -30.07
CA GLY A 108 23.14 52.18 -29.64
C GLY A 108 22.63 51.58 -28.33
N GLY A 109 22.07 52.40 -27.45
CA GLY A 109 21.54 51.99 -26.16
C GLY A 109 20.15 52.59 -25.91
N VAL A 110 19.33 51.86 -25.18
CA VAL A 110 17.96 52.29 -24.83
C VAL A 110 17.88 52.63 -23.36
N VAL A 111 17.25 53.75 -23.02
CA VAL A 111 16.98 54.15 -21.63
C VAL A 111 15.50 54.40 -21.41
N GLN A 112 14.90 53.78 -20.39
CA GLN A 112 13.57 54.09 -19.88
C GLN A 112 13.71 54.89 -18.58
N GLU A 113 13.40 56.19 -18.62
CA GLU A 113 13.50 57.12 -17.48
C GLU A 113 12.16 57.69 -17.04
N GLY A 114 11.14 57.59 -17.90
CA GLY A 114 9.80 58.05 -17.62
C GLY A 114 9.01 57.08 -16.75
N THR A 115 8.05 57.61 -15.98
CA THR A 115 7.20 56.81 -15.08
C THR A 115 6.13 55.97 -15.79
N GLY A 116 5.95 56.14 -17.10
CA GLY A 116 4.98 55.43 -17.92
C GLY A 116 5.47 54.07 -18.41
N THR A 117 4.81 53.56 -19.45
CA THR A 117 5.14 52.27 -20.08
C THR A 117 5.56 52.49 -21.52
N THR A 118 6.82 52.20 -21.86
CA THR A 118 7.25 52.08 -23.26
C THR A 118 7.08 50.64 -23.71
N ILE A 119 6.30 50.41 -24.75
CA ILE A 119 6.09 49.10 -25.37
C ILE A 119 6.91 49.03 -26.66
N LEU A 120 7.87 48.10 -26.73
CA LEU A 120 8.69 47.86 -27.91
C LEU A 120 8.13 46.68 -28.71
N THR A 121 7.60 46.94 -29.89
CA THR A 121 7.12 45.90 -30.83
C THR A 121 8.01 45.71 -32.05
N GLY A 122 8.99 46.60 -32.26
CA GLY A 122 10.03 46.46 -33.30
C GLY A 122 11.04 45.35 -33.00
N THR A 123 11.78 44.94 -34.03
CA THR A 123 12.90 44.00 -33.93
C THR A 123 14.18 44.77 -33.59
N ASN A 124 14.43 44.96 -32.31
CA ASN A 124 15.56 45.77 -31.88
C ASN A 124 16.86 44.95 -31.82
N THR A 125 17.94 45.51 -32.37
CA THR A 125 19.26 44.87 -32.56
C THR A 125 20.43 45.75 -32.11
N TYR A 126 20.14 46.81 -31.36
CA TYR A 126 21.15 47.69 -30.75
C TYR A 126 22.02 46.92 -29.74
N SER A 127 23.29 47.32 -29.58
CA SER A 127 24.29 46.52 -28.85
C SER A 127 24.91 47.22 -27.63
N GLY A 128 24.46 48.43 -27.30
CA GLY A 128 24.90 49.22 -26.15
C GLY A 128 24.21 48.87 -24.84
N GLY A 129 23.18 48.01 -24.88
CA GLY A 129 22.41 47.58 -23.72
C GLY A 129 21.19 48.46 -23.43
N THR A 130 20.51 48.13 -22.34
CA THR A 130 19.26 48.77 -21.93
C THR A 130 19.36 49.20 -20.47
N VAL A 131 18.88 50.38 -20.13
CA VAL A 131 18.79 50.87 -18.75
C VAL A 131 17.36 51.28 -18.44
N ILE A 132 16.81 50.83 -17.32
CA ILE A 132 15.46 51.16 -16.86
C ILE A 132 15.61 51.78 -15.48
N THR A 133 15.43 53.10 -15.39
CA THR A 133 15.54 53.86 -14.13
C THR A 133 14.19 54.18 -13.50
N ALA A 134 13.11 54.18 -14.29
CA ALA A 134 11.73 54.34 -13.82
C ALA A 134 10.72 53.66 -14.75
N GLY A 135 9.45 53.60 -14.33
CA GLY A 135 8.34 53.11 -15.15
C GLY A 135 8.50 51.65 -15.60
N THR A 136 8.01 51.36 -16.81
CA THR A 136 8.01 50.02 -17.39
C THR A 136 8.56 50.04 -18.81
N LEU A 137 9.52 49.16 -19.09
CA LEU A 137 9.87 48.79 -20.45
C LEU A 137 9.24 47.43 -20.75
N GLN A 138 8.31 47.39 -21.70
CA GLN A 138 7.60 46.20 -22.12
C GLN A 138 8.07 45.73 -23.50
N ILE A 139 8.36 44.45 -23.64
CA ILE A 139 8.81 43.80 -24.88
C ILE A 139 7.64 43.02 -25.47
N GLY A 140 7.11 43.51 -26.59
CA GLY A 140 5.88 43.04 -27.22
C GLY A 140 4.60 43.56 -26.58
N ASP A 141 3.49 43.33 -27.26
CA ASP A 141 2.14 43.79 -26.91
C ASP A 141 1.13 42.62 -26.83
N GLY A 142 1.63 41.42 -26.55
CA GLY A 142 0.86 40.18 -26.58
C GLY A 142 0.74 39.56 -27.99
N GLY A 143 1.28 40.20 -29.03
CA GLY A 143 1.41 39.63 -30.39
C GLY A 143 2.62 38.69 -30.53
N THR A 144 3.19 38.57 -31.75
CA THR A 144 4.42 37.80 -32.10
C THR A 144 5.67 38.69 -32.32
N SER A 145 5.63 39.97 -31.97
CA SER A 145 6.67 40.96 -32.30
C SER A 145 7.21 41.70 -31.08
N GLY A 146 8.44 42.19 -31.17
CA GLY A 146 9.16 42.85 -30.08
C GLY A 146 10.38 42.04 -29.65
N SER A 147 11.54 42.68 -29.64
CA SER A 147 12.79 42.10 -29.10
C SER A 147 13.68 43.19 -28.52
N ILE A 148 14.62 42.81 -27.65
CA ILE A 148 15.77 43.64 -27.25
C ILE A 148 17.02 42.76 -27.22
N THR A 149 18.19 43.40 -27.26
CA THR A 149 19.50 42.71 -27.25
C THR A 149 20.47 43.41 -26.29
N GLY A 150 21.46 42.66 -25.79
CA GLY A 150 22.44 43.16 -24.82
C GLY A 150 21.93 43.12 -23.38
N ASN A 151 22.78 43.52 -22.44
CA ASN A 151 22.47 43.47 -21.01
C ASN A 151 21.47 44.56 -20.60
N VAL A 152 20.68 44.28 -19.55
CA VAL A 152 19.72 45.21 -18.96
C VAL A 152 20.13 45.57 -17.53
N THR A 153 20.23 46.87 -17.24
CA THR A 153 20.20 47.40 -15.88
C THR A 153 18.76 47.81 -15.56
N ASN A 154 18.09 47.06 -14.69
CA ASN A 154 16.68 47.22 -14.35
C ASN A 154 16.51 47.66 -12.89
N ASP A 155 16.25 48.95 -12.70
CA ASP A 155 15.90 49.54 -11.41
C ASP A 155 14.39 49.87 -11.28
N SER A 156 13.57 49.43 -12.25
CA SER A 156 12.11 49.57 -12.22
C SER A 156 11.42 48.31 -12.76
N ASN A 157 10.78 48.32 -13.94
CA ASN A 157 10.09 47.13 -14.47
C ASN A 157 10.54 46.79 -15.89
N LEU A 158 11.02 45.55 -16.08
CA LEU A 158 11.19 44.92 -17.38
C LEU A 158 10.07 43.89 -17.57
N VAL A 159 9.27 44.04 -18.62
CA VAL A 159 8.11 43.19 -18.89
C VAL A 159 8.27 42.50 -20.24
N PHE A 160 8.00 41.20 -20.30
CA PHE A 160 7.92 40.43 -21.53
C PHE A 160 6.45 40.04 -21.78
N ASP A 161 5.89 40.52 -22.88
CA ASP A 161 4.53 40.29 -23.32
C ASP A 161 4.51 39.73 -24.74
N ARG A 162 4.98 38.48 -24.84
CA ARG A 162 5.12 37.74 -26.09
C ARG A 162 4.15 36.55 -26.09
N SER A 163 3.43 36.30 -27.18
CA SER A 163 2.57 35.11 -27.32
C SER A 163 3.30 33.86 -27.80
N ASP A 164 4.48 34.02 -28.38
CA ASP A 164 5.33 32.94 -28.90
C ASP A 164 6.56 32.70 -28.02
N ALA A 165 7.32 31.66 -28.34
CA ALA A 165 8.56 31.37 -27.64
C ALA A 165 9.66 32.37 -28.04
N THR A 166 10.35 32.93 -27.05
CA THR A 166 11.43 33.90 -27.24
C THR A 166 12.61 33.58 -26.34
N THR A 167 13.83 33.94 -26.77
CA THR A 167 15.04 33.81 -25.97
C THR A 167 15.69 35.17 -25.79
N PHE A 168 15.96 35.54 -24.54
CA PHE A 168 16.72 36.73 -24.20
C PHE A 168 18.03 36.33 -23.51
N ALA A 169 19.15 36.65 -24.14
CA ALA A 169 20.48 36.20 -23.72
C ALA A 169 21.29 37.22 -22.92
N GLY A 170 20.77 38.45 -22.74
CA GLY A 170 21.46 39.48 -21.97
C GLY A 170 21.35 39.24 -20.46
N ASP A 171 22.38 39.62 -19.71
CA ASP A 171 22.29 39.64 -18.25
C ASP A 171 21.30 40.71 -17.81
N ILE A 172 20.57 40.45 -16.74
CA ILE A 172 19.65 41.41 -16.11
C ILE A 172 20.17 41.69 -14.70
N SER A 173 20.45 42.94 -14.39
CA SER A 173 20.97 43.36 -13.08
C SER A 173 20.16 44.53 -12.54
N GLY A 174 20.19 44.78 -11.23
CA GLY A 174 19.56 45.95 -10.62
C GLY A 174 18.63 45.61 -9.46
N SER A 175 17.71 46.52 -9.18
CA SER A 175 16.81 46.49 -8.02
C SER A 175 15.31 46.37 -8.35
N GLY A 176 14.96 46.35 -9.64
CA GLY A 176 13.58 46.36 -10.13
C GLY A 176 12.85 45.00 -10.10
N ASN A 177 11.97 44.79 -11.07
CA ASN A 177 11.21 43.55 -11.29
C ASN A 177 11.34 43.10 -12.75
N VAL A 178 11.54 41.81 -12.96
CA VAL A 178 11.40 41.15 -14.27
C VAL A 178 10.08 40.41 -14.29
N SER A 179 9.22 40.69 -15.26
CA SER A 179 7.90 40.05 -15.34
C SER A 179 7.58 39.48 -16.71
N GLN A 180 7.16 38.22 -16.73
CA GLN A 180 6.56 37.57 -17.91
C GLN A 180 5.04 37.67 -17.77
N ILE A 181 4.39 38.47 -18.62
CA ILE A 181 2.91 38.58 -18.67
C ILE A 181 2.30 37.89 -19.89
N GLY A 182 3.12 37.60 -20.90
CA GLY A 182 2.69 36.97 -22.15
C GLY A 182 2.34 35.48 -22.00
N ALA A 183 1.57 34.97 -22.97
CA ALA A 183 1.19 33.57 -23.07
C ALA A 183 2.31 32.66 -23.64
N GLY A 184 3.34 33.25 -24.23
CA GLY A 184 4.48 32.54 -24.81
C GLY A 184 5.51 32.12 -23.76
N ALA A 185 6.49 31.33 -24.19
CA ALA A 185 7.63 30.94 -23.37
C ALA A 185 8.75 31.98 -23.49
N ALA A 186 9.23 32.54 -22.38
CA ALA A 186 10.42 33.38 -22.34
C ALA A 186 11.58 32.60 -21.73
N THR A 187 12.56 32.23 -22.56
CA THR A 187 13.84 31.68 -22.11
C THR A 187 14.79 32.82 -21.78
N LEU A 188 15.12 32.97 -20.51
CA LEU A 188 16.11 33.93 -20.03
C LEU A 188 17.44 33.17 -19.85
N SER A 189 18.34 33.38 -20.80
CA SER A 189 19.63 32.68 -20.87
C SER A 189 20.82 33.55 -20.50
N GLY A 190 20.60 34.76 -20.01
CA GLY A 190 21.59 35.55 -19.26
C GLY A 190 21.39 35.38 -17.75
N VAL A 191 22.30 35.91 -16.93
CA VAL A 191 22.17 35.85 -15.47
C VAL A 191 21.31 37.00 -14.96
N ILE A 192 20.31 36.68 -14.14
CA ILE A 192 19.54 37.64 -13.34
C ILE A 192 20.25 37.83 -11.99
N SER A 193 20.63 39.06 -11.66
CA SER A 193 21.40 39.40 -10.46
C SER A 193 20.87 40.65 -9.74
N GLY A 194 21.30 40.86 -8.49
CA GLY A 194 20.94 42.06 -7.70
C GLY A 194 19.84 41.81 -6.67
N THR A 195 19.07 42.85 -6.33
CA THR A 195 17.98 42.77 -5.33
C THR A 195 16.60 42.71 -5.97
N GLN A 196 16.56 42.61 -7.29
CA GLN A 196 15.34 42.55 -8.08
C GLN A 196 14.52 41.29 -7.84
N SER A 197 13.20 41.41 -8.08
CA SER A 197 12.23 40.31 -8.02
C SER A 197 11.96 39.72 -9.41
N LEU A 198 11.48 38.47 -9.45
CA LEU A 198 11.05 37.79 -10.67
C LEU A 198 9.57 37.42 -10.54
N THR A 199 8.75 37.80 -11.53
CA THR A 199 7.30 37.56 -11.53
C THR A 199 6.83 36.86 -12.81
N GLN A 200 6.47 35.59 -12.74
CA GLN A 200 5.68 34.91 -13.78
C GLN A 200 4.20 35.25 -13.55
N ALA A 201 3.64 36.15 -14.35
CA ALA A 201 2.26 36.65 -14.21
C ALA A 201 1.32 36.17 -15.33
N GLY A 202 1.85 35.84 -16.51
CA GLY A 202 1.09 35.32 -17.63
C GLY A 202 0.80 33.83 -17.53
N THR A 203 -0.04 33.32 -18.43
CA THR A 203 -0.29 31.86 -18.56
C THR A 203 0.85 31.11 -19.27
N GLY A 204 1.85 31.83 -19.78
CA GLY A 204 3.03 31.26 -20.44
C GLY A 204 4.04 30.64 -19.48
N SER A 205 5.28 30.51 -19.95
CA SER A 205 6.38 29.94 -19.18
C SER A 205 7.58 30.89 -19.13
N THR A 206 8.23 31.01 -17.99
CA THR A 206 9.59 31.58 -17.88
C THR A 206 10.56 30.43 -17.70
N ILE A 207 11.59 30.34 -18.54
CA ILE A 207 12.60 29.28 -18.47
C ILE A 207 13.94 29.93 -18.15
N LEU A 208 14.55 29.54 -17.03
CA LEU A 208 15.87 30.01 -16.60
C LEU A 208 16.90 28.94 -16.92
N THR A 209 17.96 29.28 -17.66
CA THR A 209 18.98 28.30 -18.11
C THR A 209 20.37 28.56 -17.53
N ASN A 210 20.47 29.45 -16.54
CA ASN A 210 21.71 29.80 -15.86
C ASN A 210 21.53 29.86 -14.33
N ALA A 211 22.66 29.97 -13.62
CA ALA A 211 22.65 30.21 -12.19
C ALA A 211 22.36 31.69 -11.88
N ASP A 212 21.11 31.98 -11.54
CA ASP A 212 20.67 33.30 -11.16
C ASP A 212 20.98 33.62 -9.70
N THR A 213 21.35 34.87 -9.44
CA THR A 213 21.89 35.34 -8.15
C THR A 213 21.09 36.49 -7.55
N TYR A 214 19.92 36.80 -8.12
CA TYR A 214 19.02 37.80 -7.54
C TYR A 214 18.51 37.36 -6.17
N SER A 215 18.23 38.35 -5.32
CA SER A 215 17.85 38.14 -3.91
C SER A 215 16.44 38.61 -3.56
N GLY A 216 15.72 39.22 -4.51
CA GLY A 216 14.30 39.52 -4.35
C GLY A 216 13.45 38.25 -4.33
N THR A 217 12.13 38.39 -4.22
CA THR A 217 11.19 37.27 -4.20
C THR A 217 10.93 36.74 -5.61
N THR A 218 10.71 35.42 -5.72
CA THR A 218 10.22 34.78 -6.94
C THR A 218 8.72 34.54 -6.79
N THR A 219 7.90 35.08 -7.68
CA THR A 219 6.43 34.92 -7.66
C THR A 219 5.94 34.28 -8.97
N ILE A 220 5.20 33.18 -8.85
CA ILE A 220 4.48 32.55 -9.94
C ILE A 220 2.99 32.78 -9.66
N SER A 221 2.39 33.76 -10.32
CA SER A 221 0.96 34.06 -10.11
C SER A 221 0.07 33.07 -10.85
N GLN A 222 0.54 32.55 -11.98
CA GLN A 222 -0.11 31.59 -12.87
C GLN A 222 0.91 31.16 -13.95
N GLY A 223 0.59 30.20 -14.81
CA GLY A 223 1.56 29.68 -15.79
C GLY A 223 2.68 28.88 -15.11
N SER A 224 3.87 28.85 -15.72
CA SER A 224 5.00 28.08 -15.20
C SER A 224 6.29 28.91 -15.08
N LEU A 225 7.05 28.66 -14.01
CA LEU A 225 8.48 28.96 -13.98
C LEU A 225 9.25 27.64 -14.06
N GLN A 226 10.21 27.55 -14.97
CA GLN A 226 11.04 26.38 -15.17
C GLN A 226 12.51 26.70 -14.87
N LEU A 227 13.13 25.87 -14.04
CA LEU A 227 14.55 25.90 -13.71
C LEU A 227 15.28 24.83 -14.51
N GLY A 228 16.09 25.24 -15.49
CA GLY A 228 16.75 24.35 -16.45
C GLY A 228 15.89 24.00 -17.67
N ASP A 229 16.50 23.33 -18.65
CA ASP A 229 15.86 22.89 -19.89
C ASP A 229 16.18 21.42 -20.25
N GLY A 230 16.54 20.63 -19.24
CA GLY A 230 16.98 19.24 -19.34
C GLY A 230 18.44 19.10 -19.78
N GLN A 231 19.02 20.14 -20.38
CA GLN A 231 20.39 20.14 -20.92
C GLN A 231 21.31 21.07 -20.14
N THR A 232 20.79 22.21 -19.72
CA THR A 232 21.46 23.27 -18.97
C THR A 232 20.77 23.45 -17.62
N SER A 233 21.54 23.87 -16.61
CA SER A 233 21.02 24.07 -15.26
C SER A 233 20.59 25.51 -15.05
N GLY A 234 19.33 25.73 -14.68
CA GLY A 234 18.81 26.98 -14.14
C GLY A 234 18.71 26.90 -12.62
N THR A 235 19.21 27.89 -11.87
CA THR A 235 19.09 27.89 -10.40
C THR A 235 18.77 29.28 -9.86
N ILE A 236 18.05 29.32 -8.73
CA ILE A 236 17.61 30.57 -8.07
C ILE A 236 18.02 30.58 -6.58
N ALA A 237 19.23 30.10 -6.28
CA ALA A 237 19.65 29.75 -4.93
C ALA A 237 19.62 30.91 -3.91
N ASN A 238 19.64 32.16 -4.38
CA ASN A 238 19.74 33.36 -3.55
C ASN A 238 18.41 34.09 -3.34
N THR A 239 17.31 33.65 -3.97
CA THR A 239 15.98 34.28 -3.83
C THR A 239 15.48 34.22 -2.38
N ALA A 240 14.73 35.24 -1.95
CA ALA A 240 14.26 35.33 -0.57
C ALA A 240 13.18 34.30 -0.22
N ALA A 241 12.28 34.02 -1.18
CA ALA A 241 11.17 33.09 -1.05
C ALA A 241 10.60 32.76 -2.44
N ILE A 242 9.87 31.65 -2.54
CA ILE A 242 9.13 31.28 -3.73
C ILE A 242 7.63 31.27 -3.39
N VAL A 243 6.86 32.16 -4.01
CA VAL A 243 5.40 32.18 -3.92
C VAL A 243 4.84 31.62 -5.21
N ASP A 244 4.41 30.35 -5.17
CA ASP A 244 3.90 29.60 -6.30
C ASP A 244 2.38 29.42 -6.23
N ASN A 245 1.67 30.05 -7.15
CA ASN A 245 0.24 29.87 -7.43
C ASN A 245 0.00 29.34 -8.85
N GLY A 246 1.05 28.96 -9.57
CA GLY A 246 1.00 28.34 -10.89
C GLY A 246 1.68 26.98 -10.83
N ASN A 247 2.81 26.84 -11.51
CA ASN A 247 3.64 25.65 -11.46
C ASN A 247 5.14 25.99 -11.46
N LEU A 248 5.86 25.52 -10.45
CA LEU A 248 7.32 25.49 -10.44
C LEU A 248 7.83 24.16 -11.01
N THR A 249 8.53 24.20 -12.14
CA THR A 249 9.19 23.03 -12.73
C THR A 249 10.70 23.09 -12.50
N VAL A 250 11.30 21.98 -12.07
CA VAL A 250 12.75 21.79 -12.08
C VAL A 250 13.11 20.76 -13.13
N ASP A 251 13.73 21.23 -14.21
CA ASP A 251 14.21 20.44 -15.35
C ASP A 251 15.75 20.53 -15.43
N ASN A 252 16.40 20.35 -14.29
CA ASN A 252 17.86 20.37 -14.20
C ASN A 252 18.45 18.96 -14.39
N PRO A 253 19.50 18.79 -15.22
CA PRO A 253 20.23 17.52 -15.30
C PRO A 253 21.21 17.30 -14.13
N ALA A 254 21.49 18.35 -13.35
CA ALA A 254 22.40 18.32 -12.21
C ALA A 254 21.64 18.44 -10.88
N ALA A 255 22.32 18.09 -9.79
CA ALA A 255 21.77 18.27 -8.44
C ALA A 255 21.51 19.75 -8.14
N THR A 256 20.33 20.05 -7.60
CA THR A 256 19.85 21.40 -7.29
C THR A 256 19.28 21.40 -5.88
N THR A 257 19.71 22.35 -5.03
CA THR A 257 19.14 22.53 -3.70
C THR A 257 18.28 23.78 -3.68
N LEU A 258 17.01 23.64 -3.29
CA LEU A 258 16.13 24.76 -2.98
C LEU A 258 16.05 24.89 -1.45
N SER A 259 16.68 25.95 -0.94
CA SER A 259 16.67 26.25 0.50
C SER A 259 15.58 27.24 0.91
N GLN A 260 14.86 27.76 -0.07
CA GLN A 260 13.78 28.72 0.14
C GLN A 260 12.52 27.99 0.58
N VAL A 261 11.66 28.69 1.33
CA VAL A 261 10.28 28.22 1.54
C VAL A 261 9.49 28.44 0.25
N ILE A 262 8.88 27.37 -0.24
CA ILE A 262 7.89 27.38 -1.31
C ILE A 262 6.50 27.46 -0.67
N SER A 263 5.67 28.39 -1.13
CA SER A 263 4.33 28.69 -0.57
C SER A 263 3.32 28.96 -1.67
N GLY A 264 2.03 28.98 -1.36
CA GLY A 264 0.96 29.32 -2.32
C GLY A 264 0.11 28.13 -2.73
N THR A 265 -0.68 28.26 -3.79
CA THR A 265 -1.64 27.22 -4.23
C THR A 265 -1.15 26.39 -5.41
N GLY A 266 0.04 26.65 -5.93
CA GLY A 266 0.61 26.04 -7.12
C GLY A 266 1.21 24.65 -6.90
N SER A 267 1.67 24.04 -7.99
CA SER A 267 2.27 22.70 -8.02
C SER A 267 3.79 22.72 -8.18
N LEU A 268 4.46 21.74 -7.58
CA LEU A 268 5.89 21.50 -7.80
C LEU A 268 6.09 20.30 -8.73
N THR A 269 6.90 20.47 -9.77
CA THR A 269 7.19 19.42 -10.77
C THR A 269 8.69 19.17 -10.90
N GLN A 270 9.15 17.97 -10.54
CA GLN A 270 10.48 17.46 -10.89
C GLN A 270 10.41 16.79 -12.27
N SER A 271 10.98 17.44 -13.29
CA SER A 271 11.01 16.95 -14.68
C SER A 271 12.40 16.52 -15.12
N GLY A 272 13.45 17.06 -14.50
CA GLY A 272 14.83 16.80 -14.89
C GLY A 272 15.33 15.45 -14.38
N SER A 273 16.41 14.94 -15.00
CA SER A 273 17.08 13.70 -14.57
C SER A 273 17.91 13.85 -13.31
N GLY A 274 18.19 15.08 -12.88
CA GLY A 274 18.95 15.38 -11.67
C GLY A 274 18.16 15.17 -10.38
N THR A 275 18.81 15.50 -9.26
CA THR A 275 18.20 15.49 -7.93
C THR A 275 17.84 16.91 -7.50
N THR A 276 16.58 17.16 -7.19
CA THR A 276 16.17 18.38 -6.47
C THR A 276 16.06 18.07 -4.99
N THR A 277 16.76 18.83 -4.15
CA THR A 277 16.71 18.69 -2.69
C THR A 277 16.00 19.89 -2.07
N LEU A 278 14.93 19.62 -1.32
CA LEU A 278 14.22 20.61 -0.51
C LEU A 278 14.73 20.52 0.94
N THR A 279 15.18 21.64 1.51
CA THR A 279 15.74 21.69 2.87
C THR A 279 14.89 22.46 3.88
N SER A 280 13.81 23.09 3.41
CA SER A 280 12.88 23.91 4.19
C SER A 280 11.51 23.23 4.35
N VAL A 281 10.71 23.70 5.31
CA VAL A 281 9.31 23.31 5.43
C VAL A 281 8.50 24.11 4.42
N ASP A 282 8.06 23.44 3.35
CA ASP A 282 7.26 24.05 2.30
C ASP A 282 5.77 24.00 2.63
N THR A 283 5.05 25.03 2.18
CA THR A 283 3.65 25.31 2.54
C THR A 283 2.75 25.50 1.33
N TYR A 284 3.23 25.14 0.13
CA TYR A 284 2.38 25.12 -1.06
C TYR A 284 1.35 23.99 -0.94
N SER A 285 0.14 24.23 -1.44
CA SER A 285 -0.95 23.27 -1.32
C SER A 285 -1.14 22.40 -2.56
N GLY A 286 -0.69 22.81 -3.75
CA GLY A 286 -0.89 21.99 -4.95
C GLY A 286 -0.06 20.71 -4.96
N ALA A 287 -0.32 19.84 -5.92
CA ALA A 287 0.34 18.55 -6.06
C ALA A 287 1.86 18.66 -6.28
N THR A 288 2.59 17.66 -5.77
CA THR A 288 4.00 17.43 -6.10
C THR A 288 4.07 16.32 -7.15
N THR A 289 4.67 16.57 -8.32
CA THR A 289 4.85 15.56 -9.38
C THR A 289 6.32 15.27 -9.63
N ILE A 290 6.71 14.01 -9.56
CA ILE A 290 8.07 13.55 -9.88
C ILE A 290 7.98 12.74 -11.17
N GLN A 291 8.27 13.36 -12.30
CA GLN A 291 8.21 12.69 -13.61
C GLN A 291 9.49 11.89 -13.89
N ASN A 292 10.63 12.44 -13.47
CA ASN A 292 11.97 11.88 -13.71
C ASN A 292 12.90 12.26 -12.55
N GLY A 293 14.11 11.68 -12.53
CA GLY A 293 15.13 12.04 -11.56
C GLY A 293 14.70 11.78 -10.11
N THR A 294 15.16 12.61 -9.19
CA THR A 294 14.90 12.48 -7.76
C THR A 294 14.39 13.78 -7.16
N LEU A 295 13.33 13.72 -6.37
CA LEU A 295 12.99 14.74 -5.39
C LEU A 295 13.38 14.22 -4.00
N ALA A 296 14.31 14.91 -3.34
CA ALA A 296 14.81 14.56 -2.03
C ALA A 296 14.35 15.57 -0.97
N LEU A 297 13.90 15.09 0.18
CA LEU A 297 13.72 15.89 1.39
C LEU A 297 14.92 15.68 2.31
N ASP A 298 15.59 16.76 2.71
CA ASP A 298 16.78 16.71 3.56
C ASP A 298 16.68 17.69 4.73
N GLY A 299 17.29 17.36 5.87
CA GLY A 299 17.26 18.24 7.04
C GLY A 299 15.84 18.49 7.55
N ALA A 300 15.34 19.73 7.41
CA ALA A 300 13.99 20.13 7.76
C ALA A 300 13.00 20.08 6.59
N GLY A 301 13.43 19.56 5.43
CA GLY A 301 12.63 19.40 4.22
C GLY A 301 11.28 18.74 4.49
N SER A 302 10.19 19.40 4.11
CA SER A 302 8.84 18.84 4.26
C SER A 302 7.90 19.42 3.21
N ILE A 303 7.04 18.56 2.66
CA ILE A 303 5.97 18.91 1.72
C ILE A 303 4.60 18.49 2.28
N ALA A 304 4.46 18.39 3.60
CA ALA A 304 3.24 17.90 4.24
C ALA A 304 1.98 18.73 3.95
N ALA A 305 2.14 19.97 3.47
CA ALA A 305 1.05 20.83 3.05
C ALA A 305 0.55 20.56 1.62
N SER A 306 1.32 19.85 0.78
CA SER A 306 0.94 19.57 -0.61
C SER A 306 -0.24 18.61 -0.68
N ASP A 307 -1.04 18.68 -1.75
CA ASP A 307 -2.20 17.79 -1.95
C ASP A 307 -1.79 16.30 -2.01
N GLY A 308 -0.54 16.00 -2.36
CA GLY A 308 0.02 14.66 -2.45
C GLY A 308 1.24 14.60 -3.37
N VAL A 309 1.77 13.39 -3.55
CA VAL A 309 2.92 13.11 -4.41
C VAL A 309 2.57 12.11 -5.52
N HIS A 310 2.69 12.54 -6.77
CA HIS A 310 2.71 11.66 -7.94
C HIS A 310 4.15 11.22 -8.23
N ASP A 311 4.58 10.08 -7.71
CA ASP A 311 5.95 9.60 -7.87
C ASP A 311 6.08 8.64 -9.06
N ASN A 312 6.64 9.13 -10.17
CA ASN A 312 7.07 8.32 -11.32
C ASN A 312 8.59 8.30 -11.51
N GLY A 313 9.34 8.94 -10.59
CA GLY A 313 10.79 9.01 -10.59
C GLY A 313 11.36 8.40 -9.32
N THR A 314 11.92 9.22 -8.44
CA THR A 314 12.34 8.81 -7.11
C THR A 314 11.95 9.86 -6.09
N PHE A 315 11.17 9.47 -5.09
CA PHE A 315 10.94 10.26 -3.90
C PHE A 315 11.85 9.78 -2.76
N ASP A 316 12.83 10.59 -2.37
CA ASP A 316 13.79 10.26 -1.32
C ASP A 316 13.50 11.07 -0.05
N VAL A 317 13.09 10.38 1.03
CA VAL A 317 12.86 11.00 2.34
C VAL A 317 13.93 10.60 3.35
N SER A 318 14.97 9.88 2.94
CA SER A 318 15.98 9.33 3.86
C SER A 318 16.84 10.41 4.53
N GLY A 319 16.93 11.60 3.94
CA GLY A 319 17.69 12.75 4.46
C GLY A 319 16.99 13.55 5.57
N VAL A 320 15.70 13.34 5.82
CA VAL A 320 14.99 14.14 6.84
C VAL A 320 15.58 13.90 8.24
N SER A 321 15.78 14.97 9.00
CA SER A 321 16.40 14.88 10.34
C SER A 321 15.47 14.29 11.40
N ALA A 322 14.16 14.39 11.19
CA ALA A 322 13.16 13.75 12.04
C ALA A 322 13.18 12.21 11.88
N SER A 323 12.42 11.50 12.70
CA SER A 323 12.21 10.05 12.53
C SER A 323 11.33 9.69 11.33
N GLY A 324 10.70 10.70 10.72
CA GLY A 324 9.79 10.52 9.60
C GLY A 324 9.26 11.84 9.07
N THR A 325 8.47 11.76 8.00
CA THR A 325 7.78 12.89 7.37
C THR A 325 6.38 12.48 6.94
N THR A 326 5.60 13.44 6.44
CA THR A 326 4.20 13.24 6.04
C THR A 326 3.98 13.76 4.63
N VAL A 327 3.14 13.06 3.88
CA VAL A 327 2.48 13.51 2.65
C VAL A 327 0.98 13.30 2.82
N ASN A 328 0.16 14.08 2.11
CA ASN A 328 -1.29 13.87 2.17
C ASN A 328 -1.69 12.60 1.44
N ALA A 329 -1.38 12.49 0.15
CA ALA A 329 -1.59 11.29 -0.66
C ALA A 329 -0.31 10.87 -1.40
N LEU A 330 -0.25 9.61 -1.85
CA LEU A 330 0.85 9.05 -2.63
C LEU A 330 0.29 8.16 -3.75
N ASP A 331 0.78 8.32 -4.97
CA ASP A 331 0.56 7.37 -6.05
C ASP A 331 1.77 7.30 -6.99
N GLY A 332 1.66 6.49 -8.05
CA GLY A 332 2.63 6.43 -9.14
C GLY A 332 3.42 5.13 -9.16
N SER A 333 4.45 5.08 -10.02
CA SER A 333 5.25 3.88 -10.30
C SER A 333 6.74 4.02 -9.95
N GLY A 334 7.13 5.09 -9.29
CA GLY A 334 8.50 5.46 -8.98
C GLY A 334 9.13 4.66 -7.84
N ALA A 335 10.28 5.15 -7.35
CA ALA A 335 10.99 4.58 -6.22
C ALA A 335 10.84 5.47 -4.99
N LEU A 336 10.30 4.92 -3.91
CA LEU A 336 10.28 5.57 -2.61
C LEU A 336 11.46 5.10 -1.76
N VAL A 337 12.38 6.02 -1.44
CA VAL A 337 13.56 5.75 -0.61
C VAL A 337 13.31 6.28 0.80
N LEU A 338 13.01 5.37 1.73
CA LEU A 338 12.70 5.68 3.13
C LEU A 338 13.95 5.82 3.99
N GLY A 339 15.03 5.12 3.66
CA GLY A 339 16.15 4.94 4.61
C GLY A 339 15.67 4.27 5.90
N ASP A 340 15.90 4.91 7.04
CA ASP A 340 15.42 4.50 8.37
C ASP A 340 14.16 5.27 8.84
N LYS A 341 13.51 5.99 7.92
CA LYS A 341 12.43 6.94 8.24
C LYS A 341 11.04 6.32 8.07
N ASN A 342 10.08 6.84 8.85
CA ASN A 342 8.67 6.60 8.60
C ASN A 342 8.12 7.62 7.58
N LEU A 343 7.45 7.17 6.54
CA LEU A 343 6.56 8.04 5.75
C LEU A 343 5.12 7.85 6.27
N THR A 344 4.46 8.94 6.61
CA THR A 344 3.02 8.93 6.90
C THR A 344 2.25 9.42 5.69
N ILE A 345 1.31 8.60 5.20
CA ILE A 345 0.30 9.00 4.23
C ILE A 345 -0.92 9.44 5.05
N ALA A 346 -1.19 10.74 5.07
CA ALA A 346 -2.20 11.33 5.94
C ALA A 346 -3.63 11.01 5.47
N ASP A 347 -3.84 10.86 4.15
CA ASP A 347 -5.12 10.60 3.51
C ASP A 347 -4.92 9.86 2.16
N GLY A 348 -4.95 8.52 2.19
CA GLY A 348 -4.98 7.71 0.97
C GLY A 348 -6.30 7.89 0.23
N ASN A 349 -6.40 8.90 -0.65
CA ASN A 349 -7.66 9.25 -1.30
C ASN A 349 -7.63 8.99 -2.82
N THR A 350 -8.75 8.49 -3.34
CA THR A 350 -8.90 8.16 -4.77
C THR A 350 -8.97 9.40 -5.68
N THR A 351 -9.10 10.61 -5.12
CA THR A 351 -9.19 11.85 -5.90
C THR A 351 -7.82 12.32 -6.37
N PHE A 352 -6.81 12.19 -5.53
CA PHE A 352 -5.40 12.39 -5.88
C PHE A 352 -4.85 11.18 -6.64
N GLY A 353 -5.36 9.98 -6.32
CA GLY A 353 -4.72 8.73 -6.69
C GLY A 353 -4.21 8.08 -5.41
N ASN A 354 -4.49 6.78 -5.26
CA ASN A 354 -4.16 6.02 -4.06
C ASN A 354 -3.51 4.69 -4.42
N VAL A 355 -2.84 4.63 -5.58
CA VAL A 355 -2.21 3.40 -6.07
C VAL A 355 -0.74 3.66 -6.28
N PHE A 356 0.07 3.26 -5.29
CA PHE A 356 1.50 3.17 -5.45
C PHE A 356 1.88 1.78 -6.00
N SER A 357 2.30 1.77 -7.27
CA SER A 357 2.79 0.59 -8.01
C SER A 357 4.31 0.48 -8.02
N GLY A 358 4.98 1.48 -7.46
CA GLY A 358 6.42 1.58 -7.33
C GLY A 358 7.03 0.66 -6.27
N GLN A 359 8.34 0.85 -6.03
CA GLN A 359 9.05 0.15 -4.97
C GLN A 359 9.41 1.12 -3.84
N ALA A 360 8.86 0.88 -2.65
CA ALA A 360 9.38 1.47 -1.42
C ALA A 360 10.51 0.62 -0.82
N SER A 361 11.58 1.27 -0.36
CA SER A 361 12.79 0.60 0.14
C SER A 361 13.43 1.37 1.32
N GLY A 362 14.16 0.66 2.18
CA GLY A 362 14.87 1.27 3.31
C GLY A 362 15.03 0.32 4.50
N THR A 363 16.24 0.24 5.05
CA THR A 363 16.49 -0.55 6.27
C THR A 363 15.98 0.21 7.49
N GLY A 364 14.99 -0.35 8.19
CA GLY A 364 14.32 0.30 9.33
C GLY A 364 13.23 1.30 8.90
N GLY A 365 13.20 1.69 7.63
CA GLY A 365 12.15 2.54 7.07
C GLY A 365 10.78 1.89 7.16
N SER A 366 9.76 2.71 7.43
CA SER A 366 8.39 2.27 7.70
C SER A 366 7.36 3.14 6.97
N LEU A 367 6.14 2.62 6.88
CA LEU A 367 5.01 3.31 6.28
C LEU A 367 3.85 3.36 7.28
N THR A 368 3.15 4.48 7.35
CA THR A 368 1.92 4.65 8.16
C THR A 368 0.81 5.19 7.28
N ILE A 369 -0.34 4.51 7.24
CA ILE A 369 -1.56 5.00 6.60
C ILE A 369 -2.47 5.51 7.71
N ALA A 370 -2.61 6.83 7.81
CA ALA A 370 -3.30 7.48 8.93
C ALA A 370 -4.82 7.63 8.69
N SER A 371 -5.22 7.81 7.43
CA SER A 371 -6.61 7.89 6.98
C SER A 371 -6.71 7.52 5.50
N GLY A 372 -7.93 7.34 5.01
CA GLY A 372 -8.19 6.90 3.63
C GLY A 372 -7.72 5.46 3.41
N THR A 373 -7.70 5.02 2.16
CA THR A 373 -7.21 3.70 1.76
C THR A 373 -6.07 3.85 0.76
N GLU A 374 -4.90 3.32 1.09
CA GLU A 374 -3.76 3.25 0.17
C GLU A 374 -3.65 1.86 -0.47
N THR A 375 -3.37 1.81 -1.77
CA THR A 375 -3.16 0.57 -2.52
C THR A 375 -1.69 0.39 -2.85
N LEU A 376 -1.05 -0.61 -2.24
CA LEU A 376 0.30 -1.02 -2.58
C LEU A 376 0.25 -2.19 -3.58
N SER A 377 0.57 -1.90 -4.84
CA SER A 377 0.58 -2.91 -5.91
C SER A 377 1.98 -3.32 -6.36
N GLY A 378 3.01 -2.53 -6.01
CA GLY A 378 4.40 -2.83 -6.29
C GLY A 378 5.08 -3.73 -5.24
N ALA A 379 6.33 -4.09 -5.51
CA ALA A 379 7.14 -4.93 -4.64
C ALA A 379 7.94 -4.09 -3.63
N ASN A 380 7.37 -3.83 -2.46
CA ASN A 380 8.03 -3.05 -1.42
C ASN A 380 8.97 -3.92 -0.57
N SER A 381 10.13 -3.37 -0.23
CA SER A 381 11.27 -4.09 0.37
C SER A 381 11.84 -3.42 1.63
N TYR A 382 11.21 -2.36 2.13
CA TYR A 382 11.59 -1.74 3.40
C TYR A 382 11.43 -2.73 4.58
N THR A 383 12.26 -2.60 5.60
CA THR A 383 12.32 -3.60 6.69
C THR A 383 11.67 -3.16 8.00
N GLY A 384 11.28 -1.90 8.13
CA GLY A 384 10.42 -1.43 9.20
C GLY A 384 8.96 -1.87 9.01
N GLY A 385 8.13 -1.59 10.01
CA GLY A 385 6.71 -1.97 10.00
C GLY A 385 5.86 -1.17 9.03
N THR A 386 4.66 -1.69 8.78
CA THR A 386 3.57 -0.94 8.12
C THR A 386 2.44 -0.76 9.12
N THR A 387 1.98 0.47 9.33
CA THR A 387 0.89 0.77 10.27
C THR A 387 -0.35 1.21 9.49
N VAL A 388 -1.50 0.62 9.80
CA VAL A 388 -2.81 1.04 9.29
C VAL A 388 -3.63 1.50 10.49
N ASP A 389 -3.83 2.81 10.60
CA ASP A 389 -4.52 3.40 11.74
C ASP A 389 -6.03 3.10 11.71
N SER A 390 -6.69 3.33 12.85
CA SER A 390 -8.14 3.17 12.95
C SER A 390 -8.86 4.12 11.99
N GLY A 391 -9.72 3.57 11.13
CA GLY A 391 -10.41 4.32 10.08
C GLY A 391 -9.65 4.42 8.76
N ALA A 392 -8.40 3.96 8.71
CA ALA A 392 -7.63 3.82 7.48
C ALA A 392 -7.78 2.43 6.84
N GLY A 393 -7.32 2.31 5.60
CA GLY A 393 -7.31 1.10 4.79
C GLY A 393 -5.96 0.87 4.12
N LEU A 394 -5.59 -0.40 3.96
CA LEU A 394 -4.49 -0.82 3.10
C LEU A 394 -4.95 -1.96 2.19
N ASP A 395 -4.96 -1.69 0.88
CA ASP A 395 -5.20 -2.68 -0.16
C ASP A 395 -3.83 -3.15 -0.70
N LEU A 396 -3.50 -4.43 -0.52
CA LEU A 396 -2.20 -5.00 -0.85
C LEU A 396 -2.34 -6.06 -1.95
N THR A 397 -1.92 -5.69 -3.15
CA THR A 397 -1.82 -6.61 -4.31
C THR A 397 -0.37 -6.93 -4.67
N GLY A 398 0.57 -6.10 -4.21
CA GLY A 398 2.01 -6.30 -4.34
C GLY A 398 2.61 -6.97 -3.10
N SER A 399 3.72 -6.44 -2.59
CA SER A 399 4.33 -6.91 -1.34
C SER A 399 4.64 -5.78 -0.38
N VAL A 400 4.59 -6.07 0.91
CA VAL A 400 5.27 -5.30 1.96
C VAL A 400 6.41 -6.13 2.54
N GLY A 401 7.45 -5.46 3.04
CA GLY A 401 8.67 -6.13 3.48
C GLY A 401 8.52 -6.93 4.78
N GLN A 402 9.66 -7.21 5.42
CA GLN A 402 9.74 -8.16 6.55
C GLN A 402 9.24 -7.62 7.90
N GLY A 403 8.92 -6.33 7.99
CA GLY A 403 8.40 -5.74 9.22
C GLY A 403 6.95 -6.15 9.51
N THR A 404 6.52 -6.04 10.76
CA THR A 404 5.14 -6.31 11.16
C THR A 404 4.17 -5.32 10.52
N VAL A 405 3.06 -5.83 9.99
CA VAL A 405 1.89 -5.02 9.62
C VAL A 405 1.00 -4.87 10.86
N SER A 406 0.95 -3.67 11.43
CA SER A 406 0.08 -3.33 12.56
C SER A 406 -1.22 -2.75 12.04
N ASN A 407 -2.31 -3.51 12.08
CA ASN A 407 -3.61 -3.11 11.53
C ASN A 407 -4.61 -2.80 12.65
N ALA A 408 -5.02 -1.53 12.77
CA ALA A 408 -6.16 -1.09 13.57
C ALA A 408 -7.35 -0.63 12.70
N GLY A 409 -7.16 -0.55 11.38
CA GLY A 409 -8.16 -0.19 10.38
C GLY A 409 -8.62 -1.40 9.58
N THR A 410 -8.57 -1.28 8.25
CA THR A 410 -8.88 -2.36 7.30
C THR A 410 -7.64 -2.76 6.53
N LEU A 411 -7.33 -4.04 6.50
CA LEU A 411 -6.27 -4.62 5.68
C LEU A 411 -6.91 -5.60 4.69
N ASP A 412 -6.73 -5.38 3.39
CA ASP A 412 -7.09 -6.35 2.35
C ASP A 412 -5.81 -6.81 1.63
N VAL A 413 -5.49 -8.09 1.70
CA VAL A 413 -4.37 -8.71 0.98
C VAL A 413 -4.95 -9.57 -0.14
N ALA A 414 -5.00 -9.00 -1.34
CA ALA A 414 -5.59 -9.62 -2.52
C ALA A 414 -4.49 -10.11 -3.48
N GLY A 415 -4.02 -11.35 -3.27
CA GLY A 415 -2.89 -11.94 -4.01
C GLY A 415 -1.52 -11.39 -3.63
N GLY A 416 -1.47 -10.41 -2.71
CA GLY A 416 -0.24 -9.80 -2.24
C GLY A 416 0.53 -10.64 -1.21
N THR A 417 1.71 -10.14 -0.82
CA THR A 417 2.59 -10.79 0.17
C THR A 417 2.91 -9.86 1.34
N VAL A 418 2.64 -10.32 2.56
CA VAL A 418 3.19 -9.76 3.80
C VAL A 418 4.42 -10.57 4.19
N GLY A 419 5.60 -9.95 4.10
CA GLY A 419 6.87 -10.61 4.38
C GLY A 419 7.17 -10.85 5.87
N GLY A 420 6.39 -10.26 6.77
CA GLY A 420 6.49 -10.41 8.22
C GLY A 420 5.20 -10.90 8.88
N ASP A 421 5.01 -10.52 10.14
CA ASP A 421 3.80 -10.81 10.90
C ASP A 421 2.69 -9.79 10.61
N ILE A 422 1.44 -10.18 10.82
CA ILE A 422 0.29 -9.28 10.91
C ILE A 422 -0.16 -9.24 12.38
N SER A 423 -0.18 -8.05 12.97
CA SER A 423 -0.86 -7.79 14.24
C SER A 423 -2.17 -7.07 13.96
N ASN A 424 -3.28 -7.79 14.04
CA ASN A 424 -4.61 -7.31 13.68
C ASN A 424 -5.45 -6.99 14.91
N THR A 425 -5.83 -5.73 15.05
CA THR A 425 -6.82 -5.21 16.01
C THR A 425 -8.07 -4.65 15.32
N GLY A 426 -8.06 -4.59 13.98
CA GLY A 426 -9.16 -4.13 13.14
C GLY A 426 -9.78 -5.26 12.32
N THR A 427 -9.90 -5.05 11.01
CA THR A 427 -10.42 -6.04 10.04
C THR A 427 -9.34 -6.43 9.05
N ALA A 428 -9.12 -7.73 8.87
CA ALA A 428 -8.18 -8.27 7.88
C ALA A 428 -8.89 -9.24 6.92
N THR A 429 -8.72 -9.04 5.62
CA THR A 429 -9.17 -9.97 4.58
C THR A 429 -7.95 -10.43 3.79
N LEU A 430 -7.75 -11.74 3.66
CA LEU A 430 -6.61 -12.34 2.99
C LEU A 430 -7.13 -13.25 1.86
N THR A 431 -7.22 -12.72 0.64
CA THR A 431 -7.72 -13.46 -0.52
C THR A 431 -6.55 -13.86 -1.42
N ASN A 432 -6.20 -15.14 -1.43
CA ASN A 432 -4.99 -15.67 -2.08
C ASN A 432 -3.70 -14.97 -1.61
N GLY A 433 -3.73 -14.33 -0.44
CA GLY A 433 -2.59 -13.62 0.13
C GLY A 433 -1.56 -14.56 0.74
N ILE A 434 -0.31 -14.13 0.78
CA ILE A 434 0.79 -14.85 1.42
C ILE A 434 1.22 -14.06 2.66
N VAL A 435 1.13 -14.67 3.84
CA VAL A 435 1.67 -14.14 5.09
C VAL A 435 2.76 -15.09 5.54
N THR A 436 4.03 -14.69 5.41
CA THR A 436 5.16 -15.56 5.74
C THR A 436 5.32 -15.74 7.25
N GLY A 437 4.92 -14.74 8.03
CA GLY A 437 4.93 -14.74 9.49
C GLY A 437 3.62 -15.20 10.12
N ALA A 438 3.40 -14.78 11.35
CA ALA A 438 2.19 -15.05 12.11
C ALA A 438 1.07 -14.06 11.78
N LEU A 439 -0.18 -14.52 11.82
CA LEU A 439 -1.36 -13.69 11.97
C LEU A 439 -1.80 -13.70 13.43
N ASP A 440 -1.59 -12.59 14.14
CA ASP A 440 -2.12 -12.35 15.49
C ASP A 440 -3.42 -11.55 15.37
N ASN A 441 -4.56 -12.23 15.51
CA ASN A 441 -5.89 -11.64 15.46
C ASN A 441 -6.39 -11.34 16.88
N GLY A 442 -6.18 -10.10 17.33
CA GLY A 442 -6.47 -9.67 18.69
C GLY A 442 -7.97 -9.68 19.05
N ALA A 443 -8.25 -9.54 20.34
CA ALA A 443 -9.62 -9.55 20.85
C ALA A 443 -10.48 -8.43 20.21
N GLY A 444 -11.66 -8.80 19.72
CA GLY A 444 -12.58 -7.90 19.03
C GLY A 444 -12.24 -7.63 17.56
N ALA A 445 -11.09 -8.08 17.09
CA ALA A 445 -10.70 -8.01 15.68
C ALA A 445 -11.39 -9.09 14.84
N THR A 446 -11.46 -8.86 13.54
CA THR A 446 -11.98 -9.84 12.57
C THR A 446 -10.94 -10.14 11.51
N ALA A 447 -10.82 -11.42 11.15
CA ALA A 447 -9.93 -11.87 10.08
C ALA A 447 -10.61 -12.96 9.23
N THR A 448 -10.44 -12.90 7.92
CA THR A 448 -10.87 -13.95 6.99
C THR A 448 -9.76 -14.25 6.01
N ALA A 449 -9.42 -15.53 5.81
CA ALA A 449 -8.42 -15.97 4.84
C ALA A 449 -9.00 -17.00 3.87
N THR A 450 -8.64 -16.95 2.59
CA THR A 450 -9.13 -17.91 1.57
C THR A 450 -8.06 -18.11 0.49
N GLY A 451 -7.79 -19.36 0.10
CA GLY A 451 -6.86 -19.74 -0.99
C GLY A 451 -5.36 -19.47 -0.77
N GLY A 452 -4.99 -18.68 0.24
CA GLY A 452 -3.63 -18.21 0.49
C GLY A 452 -2.83 -19.07 1.46
N THR A 453 -1.71 -18.53 1.95
CA THR A 453 -0.87 -19.16 2.98
C THR A 453 -0.61 -18.23 4.16
N ILE A 454 -0.55 -18.80 5.36
CA ILE A 454 -0.18 -18.12 6.60
C ILE A 454 0.87 -18.95 7.32
N GLY A 455 1.90 -18.32 7.89
CA GLY A 455 2.94 -19.01 8.65
C GLY A 455 2.41 -19.68 9.91
N SER A 456 1.73 -18.91 10.78
CA SER A 456 1.05 -19.41 11.98
C SER A 456 -0.08 -18.46 12.40
N VAL A 457 -0.92 -18.88 13.33
CA VAL A 457 -2.04 -18.06 13.80
C VAL A 457 -2.10 -18.03 15.33
N VAL A 458 -2.34 -16.85 15.87
CA VAL A 458 -2.86 -16.63 17.22
C VAL A 458 -4.19 -15.88 17.08
N ASN A 459 -5.26 -16.39 17.67
CA ASN A 459 -6.58 -15.80 17.54
C ASN A 459 -7.25 -15.59 18.91
N GLU A 460 -7.51 -14.33 19.24
CA GLU A 460 -8.38 -13.91 20.35
C GLU A 460 -9.65 -13.21 19.83
N GLY A 461 -9.74 -12.92 18.53
CA GLY A 461 -10.89 -12.33 17.85
C GLY A 461 -11.74 -13.35 17.10
N ALA A 462 -12.40 -12.89 16.04
CA ALA A 462 -13.13 -13.76 15.11
C ALA A 462 -12.29 -14.05 13.87
N LEU A 463 -11.98 -15.32 13.62
CA LEU A 463 -11.19 -15.76 12.49
C LEU A 463 -11.92 -16.84 11.69
N THR A 464 -11.97 -16.67 10.36
CA THR A 464 -12.35 -17.72 9.41
C THR A 464 -11.17 -18.10 8.53
N LEU A 465 -10.80 -19.38 8.56
CA LEU A 465 -9.88 -20.00 7.60
C LEU A 465 -10.74 -20.70 6.54
N GLY A 466 -10.88 -20.04 5.39
CA GLY A 466 -11.73 -20.46 4.29
C GLY A 466 -11.05 -21.35 3.26
N ALA A 467 -11.84 -21.73 2.25
CA ALA A 467 -11.49 -22.77 1.29
C ALA A 467 -10.11 -22.56 0.64
N GLY A 468 -9.28 -23.60 0.67
CA GLY A 468 -7.95 -23.60 0.06
C GLY A 468 -6.89 -22.79 0.81
N ASN A 469 -7.23 -22.15 1.94
CA ASN A 469 -6.22 -21.52 2.79
C ASN A 469 -5.35 -22.59 3.46
N THR A 470 -4.04 -22.34 3.53
CA THR A 470 -3.09 -23.21 4.24
C THR A 470 -2.41 -22.45 5.37
N VAL A 471 -2.42 -22.98 6.59
CA VAL A 471 -1.57 -22.53 7.70
C VAL A 471 -0.43 -23.52 7.87
N SER A 472 0.80 -23.11 7.57
CA SER A 472 1.98 -23.99 7.60
C SER A 472 2.39 -24.41 9.02
N GLY A 473 2.00 -23.64 10.02
CA GLY A 473 2.31 -23.84 11.42
C GLY A 473 1.08 -24.10 12.28
N ASN A 474 1.19 -23.76 13.55
CA ASN A 474 0.11 -23.95 14.52
C ASN A 474 -0.94 -22.84 14.42
N VAL A 475 -2.16 -23.20 14.80
CA VAL A 475 -3.26 -22.27 15.06
C VAL A 475 -3.58 -22.32 16.55
N THR A 476 -3.37 -21.22 17.25
CA THR A 476 -3.77 -21.08 18.66
C THR A 476 -5.03 -20.24 18.74
N ASN A 477 -6.16 -20.87 19.03
CA ASN A 477 -7.41 -20.16 19.32
C ASN A 477 -7.53 -19.95 20.83
N GLY A 478 -7.32 -18.73 21.28
CA GLY A 478 -7.38 -18.35 22.67
C GLY A 478 -8.79 -18.32 23.24
N SER A 479 -8.91 -18.03 24.54
CA SER A 479 -10.18 -18.17 25.27
C SER A 479 -11.28 -17.21 24.83
N SER A 480 -10.92 -16.08 24.23
CA SER A 480 -11.89 -15.14 23.62
C SER A 480 -12.14 -15.44 22.14
N GLY A 481 -11.33 -16.29 21.54
CA GLY A 481 -11.30 -16.49 20.10
C GLY A 481 -12.45 -17.36 19.59
N THR A 482 -13.03 -16.94 18.47
CA THR A 482 -13.92 -17.77 17.66
C THR A 482 -13.22 -18.14 16.36
N LEU A 483 -12.91 -19.43 16.19
CA LEU A 483 -12.24 -19.97 15.00
C LEU A 483 -13.22 -20.76 14.15
N THR A 484 -13.29 -20.42 12.86
CA THR A 484 -14.03 -21.19 11.85
C THR A 484 -13.06 -21.82 10.85
N LEU A 485 -13.17 -23.14 10.66
CA LEU A 485 -12.49 -23.91 9.63
C LEU A 485 -13.50 -24.24 8.53
N ASP A 486 -13.22 -23.81 7.29
CA ASP A 486 -14.15 -23.83 6.16
C ASP A 486 -13.44 -24.27 4.86
N GLY A 487 -12.98 -25.51 4.82
CA GLY A 487 -12.27 -26.08 3.68
C GLY A 487 -10.78 -25.72 3.62
N ASP A 488 -10.19 -25.37 4.76
CA ASP A 488 -8.79 -25.04 4.92
C ASP A 488 -7.91 -26.26 5.28
N THR A 489 -6.60 -26.03 5.30
CA THR A 489 -5.59 -26.96 5.79
C THR A 489 -4.69 -26.28 6.81
N VAL A 490 -4.57 -26.83 8.01
CA VAL A 490 -3.59 -26.46 9.02
C VAL A 490 -2.59 -27.60 9.13
N ASP A 491 -1.34 -27.37 8.78
CA ASP A 491 -0.30 -28.41 8.85
C ASP A 491 0.10 -28.74 10.29
N GLY A 492 0.00 -27.75 11.19
CA GLY A 492 0.31 -27.89 12.61
C GLY A 492 -0.87 -28.28 13.50
N THR A 493 -0.71 -28.07 14.80
CA THR A 493 -1.77 -28.26 15.79
C THR A 493 -2.76 -27.11 15.76
N VAL A 494 -4.06 -27.43 15.80
CA VAL A 494 -5.12 -26.50 16.21
C VAL A 494 -5.29 -26.63 17.72
N ALA A 495 -4.83 -25.62 18.46
CA ALA A 495 -4.99 -25.51 19.91
C ALA A 495 -6.20 -24.63 20.24
N ASP A 496 -7.35 -25.23 20.49
CA ASP A 496 -8.60 -24.53 20.77
C ASP A 496 -8.89 -24.40 22.27
N ASN A 497 -8.91 -23.17 22.76
CA ASN A 497 -9.35 -22.82 24.11
C ASN A 497 -10.57 -21.89 24.12
N GLY A 498 -11.09 -21.54 22.93
CA GLY A 498 -12.25 -20.68 22.74
C GLY A 498 -13.42 -21.47 22.18
N THR A 499 -13.93 -21.04 21.03
CA THR A 499 -14.92 -21.80 20.26
C THR A 499 -14.40 -22.15 18.87
N LEU A 500 -14.51 -23.42 18.51
CA LEU A 500 -14.20 -23.95 17.18
C LEU A 500 -15.49 -24.30 16.41
N ALA A 501 -15.57 -23.91 15.15
CA ALA A 501 -16.60 -24.34 14.21
C ALA A 501 -15.96 -24.91 12.95
N VAL A 502 -16.28 -26.15 12.60
CA VAL A 502 -15.95 -26.75 11.31
C VAL A 502 -17.21 -26.74 10.46
N THR A 503 -17.20 -26.00 9.36
CA THR A 503 -18.36 -25.85 8.48
C THR A 503 -18.62 -27.13 7.68
N ALA A 504 -19.69 -27.12 6.86
CA ALA A 504 -19.99 -28.22 5.94
C ALA A 504 -18.88 -28.50 4.91
N ASN A 505 -17.98 -27.55 4.65
CA ASN A 505 -16.83 -27.76 3.75
C ASN A 505 -15.68 -28.54 4.43
N GLY A 506 -15.78 -28.80 5.73
CA GLY A 506 -14.80 -29.55 6.49
C GLY A 506 -13.55 -28.74 6.83
N GLY A 507 -12.53 -29.40 7.34
CA GLY A 507 -11.23 -28.81 7.63
C GLY A 507 -10.18 -29.88 7.88
N THR A 508 -8.91 -29.53 7.70
CA THR A 508 -7.78 -30.42 8.00
C THR A 508 -6.87 -29.75 9.02
N ALA A 509 -6.42 -30.51 10.00
CA ALA A 509 -5.39 -30.10 10.95
C ALA A 509 -4.30 -31.18 11.03
N GLY A 510 -3.09 -30.83 11.48
CA GLY A 510 -2.09 -31.81 11.88
C GLY A 510 -2.59 -32.59 13.10
N SER A 511 -2.94 -31.85 14.15
CA SER A 511 -3.37 -32.39 15.44
C SER A 511 -4.39 -31.45 16.09
N LEU A 512 -5.15 -31.92 17.08
CA LEU A 512 -6.14 -31.12 17.81
C LEU A 512 -5.78 -31.10 19.30
N SER A 513 -5.81 -29.91 19.92
CA SER A 513 -5.53 -29.78 21.34
C SER A 513 -6.39 -28.72 21.99
N GLY A 514 -6.34 -28.66 23.33
CA GLY A 514 -7.01 -27.62 24.10
C GLY A 514 -8.31 -28.08 24.76
N SER A 515 -9.08 -27.11 25.21
CA SER A 515 -10.25 -27.31 26.10
C SER A 515 -11.52 -26.58 25.65
N GLY A 516 -11.45 -25.88 24.52
CA GLY A 516 -12.56 -25.14 23.92
C GLY A 516 -13.73 -26.04 23.51
N ALA A 517 -14.86 -25.42 23.18
CA ALA A 517 -16.01 -26.15 22.65
C ALA A 517 -15.98 -26.13 21.12
N GLY A 518 -16.19 -27.30 20.50
CA GLY A 518 -16.18 -27.45 19.04
C GLY A 518 -17.51 -27.90 18.47
N THR A 519 -17.86 -27.42 17.28
CA THR A 519 -18.99 -27.91 16.49
C THR A 519 -18.54 -28.40 15.12
N LEU A 520 -18.89 -29.63 14.76
CA LEU A 520 -18.55 -30.31 13.51
C LEU A 520 -19.78 -30.41 12.61
N ALA A 521 -20.02 -29.37 11.81
CA ALA A 521 -21.02 -29.44 10.73
C ALA A 521 -20.49 -30.26 9.55
N GLY A 522 -19.20 -30.14 9.24
CA GLY A 522 -18.45 -31.01 8.32
C GLY A 522 -17.39 -31.84 9.05
N GLY A 523 -16.66 -32.67 8.29
CA GLY A 523 -15.63 -33.54 8.84
C GLY A 523 -14.33 -32.79 9.17
N LEU A 524 -13.74 -33.12 10.31
CA LEU A 524 -12.38 -32.69 10.67
C LEU A 524 -11.41 -33.86 10.46
N THR A 525 -10.34 -33.64 9.69
CA THR A 525 -9.29 -34.64 9.47
C THR A 525 -8.00 -34.24 10.18
N LEU A 526 -7.45 -35.14 10.99
CA LEU A 526 -6.16 -34.99 11.68
C LEU A 526 -5.10 -35.83 10.96
N THR A 527 -4.10 -35.19 10.38
CA THR A 527 -3.12 -35.85 9.51
C THR A 527 -1.87 -36.35 10.24
N SER A 528 -1.57 -35.79 11.41
CA SER A 528 -0.39 -36.08 12.22
C SER A 528 -0.70 -35.84 13.70
N ALA A 529 -1.76 -36.49 14.19
CA ALA A 529 -2.25 -36.30 15.55
C ALA A 529 -1.18 -36.68 16.59
N ALA A 530 -1.06 -35.87 17.62
CA ALA A 530 -0.09 -36.11 18.69
C ALA A 530 -0.54 -35.56 20.05
N ASP A 531 -1.69 -34.89 20.11
CA ASP A 531 -2.09 -34.09 21.24
C ASP A 531 -3.32 -34.67 21.97
N THR A 532 -3.72 -33.97 23.02
CA THR A 532 -4.92 -34.25 23.80
C THR A 532 -5.92 -33.12 23.64
N TYR A 533 -7.13 -33.47 23.22
CA TYR A 533 -8.29 -32.60 23.26
C TYR A 533 -9.16 -32.93 24.48
N ALA A 534 -9.26 -31.97 25.40
CA ALA A 534 -10.10 -32.03 26.60
C ALA A 534 -11.46 -31.35 26.42
N GLY A 535 -11.63 -30.61 25.32
CA GLY A 535 -12.87 -29.93 24.97
C GLY A 535 -14.00 -30.89 24.58
N ALA A 536 -15.20 -30.34 24.45
CA ALA A 536 -16.36 -31.08 23.94
C ALA A 536 -16.57 -30.79 22.46
N LEU A 537 -16.55 -31.82 21.61
CA LEU A 537 -16.98 -31.73 20.21
C LEU A 537 -18.45 -32.15 20.06
N SER A 538 -19.23 -31.37 19.31
CA SER A 538 -20.64 -31.64 18.99
C SER A 538 -20.88 -31.55 17.48
N GLY A 539 -22.09 -31.86 17.00
CA GLY A 539 -22.46 -31.70 15.59
C GLY A 539 -22.89 -33.00 14.90
N THR A 540 -23.17 -32.90 13.60
CA THR A 540 -23.72 -34.01 12.81
C THR A 540 -22.67 -34.83 12.06
N SER A 541 -21.50 -34.24 11.84
CA SER A 541 -20.36 -34.88 11.17
C SER A 541 -19.41 -35.51 12.22
N GLY A 542 -18.22 -35.93 11.80
CA GLY A 542 -17.31 -36.68 12.66
C GLY A 542 -15.84 -36.31 12.46
N LEU A 543 -14.98 -37.07 13.15
CA LEU A 543 -13.54 -36.89 13.19
C LEU A 543 -12.84 -38.02 12.43
N THR A 544 -11.82 -37.69 11.64
CA THR A 544 -10.93 -38.68 11.02
C THR A 544 -9.53 -38.50 11.56
N VAL A 545 -8.98 -39.50 12.24
CA VAL A 545 -7.55 -39.56 12.58
C VAL A 545 -6.84 -40.33 11.47
N ALA A 546 -6.24 -39.60 10.55
CA ALA A 546 -5.59 -40.15 9.36
C ALA A 546 -4.14 -40.58 9.62
N GLY A 547 -3.48 -40.00 10.62
CA GLY A 547 -2.12 -40.35 11.04
C GLY A 547 -1.83 -39.88 12.47
N GLY A 548 -0.84 -40.48 13.11
CA GLY A 548 -0.50 -40.17 14.51
C GLY A 548 -1.48 -40.77 15.52
N THR A 549 -1.53 -40.25 16.74
CA THR A 549 -2.47 -40.68 17.78
C THR A 549 -3.10 -39.47 18.46
N GLU A 550 -4.43 -39.38 18.42
CA GLU A 550 -5.20 -38.32 19.07
C GLU A 550 -5.76 -38.82 20.41
N THR A 551 -5.66 -38.02 21.46
CA THR A 551 -6.30 -38.34 22.75
C THR A 551 -7.56 -37.50 22.95
N LEU A 552 -8.73 -38.15 23.00
CA LEU A 552 -9.98 -37.51 23.37
C LEU A 552 -10.31 -37.77 24.84
N SER A 553 -10.16 -36.74 25.67
CA SER A 553 -10.47 -36.81 27.12
C SER A 553 -11.79 -36.12 27.49
N GLY A 554 -12.29 -35.24 26.61
CA GLY A 554 -13.58 -34.58 26.80
C GLY A 554 -14.80 -35.43 26.41
N ALA A 555 -15.99 -34.90 26.70
CA ALA A 555 -17.27 -35.53 26.35
C ALA A 555 -17.71 -35.11 24.95
N ASN A 556 -17.47 -35.95 23.94
CA ASN A 556 -17.83 -35.64 22.56
C ASN A 556 -19.19 -36.23 22.21
N THR A 557 -20.08 -35.36 21.71
CA THR A 557 -21.51 -35.62 21.45
C THR A 557 -21.87 -35.57 19.97
N TYR A 558 -20.88 -35.42 19.08
CA TYR A 558 -21.14 -35.49 17.65
C TYR A 558 -21.68 -36.86 17.25
N THR A 559 -22.61 -36.88 16.31
CA THR A 559 -23.31 -38.10 15.89
C THR A 559 -22.70 -38.76 14.66
N GLY A 560 -21.84 -38.05 13.92
CA GLY A 560 -21.09 -38.65 12.83
C GLY A 560 -20.07 -39.67 13.35
N GLY A 561 -19.58 -40.53 12.45
CA GLY A 561 -18.60 -41.55 12.82
C GLY A 561 -17.20 -40.97 13.05
N THR A 562 -16.46 -41.55 13.98
CA THR A 562 -15.01 -41.36 14.12
C THR A 562 -14.30 -42.42 13.30
N THR A 563 -13.37 -42.03 12.44
CA THR A 563 -12.55 -42.96 11.66
C THR A 563 -11.12 -42.92 12.14
N VAL A 564 -10.55 -44.08 12.49
CA VAL A 564 -9.13 -44.25 12.79
C VAL A 564 -8.50 -44.99 11.62
N ALA A 565 -7.63 -44.31 10.87
CA ALA A 565 -6.98 -44.89 9.71
C ALA A 565 -5.92 -45.93 10.08
N SER A 566 -5.50 -46.74 9.11
CA SER A 566 -4.41 -47.69 9.33
C SER A 566 -3.11 -46.98 9.71
N GLY A 567 -2.48 -47.41 10.80
CA GLY A 567 -1.28 -46.78 11.36
C GLY A 567 -1.56 -45.52 12.20
N ALA A 568 -2.82 -45.12 12.34
CA ALA A 568 -3.24 -44.07 13.26
C ALA A 568 -3.78 -44.66 14.58
N GLY A 569 -3.93 -43.79 15.59
CA GLY A 569 -4.40 -44.15 16.91
C GLY A 569 -5.46 -43.19 17.45
N LEU A 570 -6.34 -43.71 18.30
CA LEU A 570 -7.29 -42.94 19.10
C LEU A 570 -7.22 -43.42 20.55
N ASP A 571 -6.74 -42.57 21.44
CA ASP A 571 -6.80 -42.81 22.87
C ASP A 571 -8.04 -42.12 23.45
N LEU A 572 -8.94 -42.88 24.08
CA LEU A 572 -10.23 -42.40 24.55
C LEU A 572 -10.36 -42.62 26.05
N SER A 573 -10.19 -41.54 26.81
CA SER A 573 -10.52 -41.47 28.24
C SER A 573 -11.84 -40.73 28.50
N GLY A 574 -12.31 -39.95 27.51
CA GLY A 574 -13.59 -39.26 27.53
C GLY A 574 -14.71 -40.07 26.87
N SER A 575 -15.53 -39.42 26.05
CA SER A 575 -16.59 -40.10 25.30
C SER A 575 -16.70 -39.66 23.85
N VAL A 576 -17.23 -40.53 23.01
CA VAL A 576 -17.71 -40.25 21.65
C VAL A 576 -19.12 -40.83 21.53
N ALA A 577 -20.11 -40.02 21.14
CA ALA A 577 -21.49 -40.49 21.00
C ALA A 577 -21.73 -41.35 19.74
N GLY A 578 -21.05 -41.03 18.63
CA GLY A 578 -21.14 -41.75 17.36
C GLY A 578 -20.45 -43.13 17.35
N ASN A 579 -20.40 -43.74 16.17
CA ASN A 579 -19.66 -44.99 15.91
C ASN A 579 -18.16 -44.71 15.79
N VAL A 580 -17.32 -45.70 16.09
CA VAL A 580 -15.87 -45.66 15.80
C VAL A 580 -15.55 -46.75 14.77
N SER A 581 -15.07 -46.35 13.60
CA SER A 581 -14.51 -47.24 12.58
C SER A 581 -12.99 -47.30 12.75
N ASP A 582 -12.50 -48.40 13.31
CA ASP A 582 -11.09 -48.56 13.65
C ASP A 582 -10.37 -49.48 12.65
N ASN A 583 -9.49 -48.90 11.83
CA ASN A 583 -8.54 -49.65 11.00
C ASN A 583 -7.09 -49.53 11.51
N GLY A 584 -6.90 -48.81 12.63
CA GLY A 584 -5.62 -48.50 13.25
C GLY A 584 -5.56 -49.08 14.65
N THR A 585 -5.49 -48.21 15.66
CA THR A 585 -5.55 -48.62 17.07
C THR A 585 -6.48 -47.70 17.86
N THR A 586 -7.52 -48.27 18.48
CA THR A 586 -8.36 -47.55 19.44
C THR A 586 -8.08 -48.05 20.85
N THR A 587 -7.68 -47.16 21.74
CA THR A 587 -7.49 -47.45 23.17
C THR A 587 -8.65 -46.87 23.98
N LEU A 588 -9.40 -47.71 24.70
CA LEU A 588 -10.36 -47.28 25.71
C LEU A 588 -9.68 -47.26 27.08
N ASP A 589 -9.49 -46.07 27.65
CA ASP A 589 -8.93 -45.84 28.97
C ASP A 589 -9.99 -45.31 29.95
N GLY A 590 -10.99 -46.13 30.24
CA GLY A 590 -12.22 -45.72 30.93
C GLY A 590 -13.21 -44.99 30.02
N GLY A 591 -12.87 -44.79 28.75
CA GLY A 591 -13.67 -44.07 27.79
C GLY A 591 -14.94 -44.80 27.33
N THR A 592 -15.86 -44.03 26.73
CA THR A 592 -17.16 -44.51 26.25
C THR A 592 -17.38 -44.19 24.78
N VAL A 593 -17.71 -45.21 23.99
CA VAL A 593 -18.27 -45.08 22.64
C VAL A 593 -19.77 -45.37 22.72
N GLY A 594 -20.62 -44.39 22.39
CA GLY A 594 -22.08 -44.56 22.43
C GLY A 594 -22.60 -45.48 21.34
N GLY A 595 -21.93 -45.49 20.19
CA GLY A 595 -22.26 -46.34 19.04
C GLY A 595 -21.48 -47.66 18.98
N THR A 596 -21.44 -48.24 17.78
CA THR A 596 -20.65 -49.44 17.50
C THR A 596 -19.17 -49.09 17.35
N ILE A 597 -18.29 -49.89 17.96
CA ILE A 597 -16.88 -49.96 17.56
C ILE A 597 -16.75 -51.02 16.47
N ALA A 598 -16.48 -50.60 15.24
CA ALA A 598 -16.16 -51.47 14.12
C ALA A 598 -14.63 -51.64 14.03
N ASP A 599 -14.12 -52.63 14.75
CA ASP A 599 -12.69 -52.91 14.84
C ASP A 599 -12.23 -53.84 13.72
N ASN A 600 -11.44 -53.29 12.80
CA ASN A 600 -10.66 -54.02 11.79
C ASN A 600 -9.15 -53.86 12.02
N GLY A 601 -8.75 -53.16 13.09
CA GLY A 601 -7.38 -52.86 13.47
C GLY A 601 -7.04 -53.52 14.80
N THR A 602 -6.75 -52.69 15.81
CA THR A 602 -6.45 -53.12 17.18
C THR A 602 -7.27 -52.35 18.20
N LEU A 603 -8.17 -53.04 18.89
CA LEU A 603 -8.84 -52.53 20.06
C LEU A 603 -8.05 -52.83 21.35
N ALA A 604 -7.69 -51.82 22.12
CA ALA A 604 -7.09 -51.97 23.45
C ALA A 604 -8.04 -51.42 24.52
N VAL A 605 -8.35 -52.21 25.55
CA VAL A 605 -9.09 -51.74 26.73
C VAL A 605 -8.16 -51.79 27.92
N THR A 606 -7.86 -50.65 28.53
CA THR A 606 -6.92 -50.57 29.65
C THR A 606 -7.53 -51.15 30.93
N ALA A 607 -6.75 -51.16 32.02
CA ALA A 607 -7.23 -51.56 33.34
C ALA A 607 -8.39 -50.69 33.86
N ASN A 608 -8.55 -49.47 33.33
CA ASN A 608 -9.66 -48.58 33.67
C ASN A 608 -10.99 -49.00 33.00
N GLY A 609 -10.95 -49.99 32.11
CA GLY A 609 -12.12 -50.52 31.42
C GLY A 609 -12.53 -49.67 30.22
N GLY A 610 -13.69 -49.98 29.65
CA GLY A 610 -14.25 -49.26 28.52
C GLY A 610 -15.71 -49.60 28.30
N THR A 611 -16.43 -48.70 27.64
CA THR A 611 -17.83 -48.90 27.27
C THR A 611 -18.01 -48.68 25.78
N ALA A 612 -18.80 -49.53 25.12
CA ALA A 612 -19.25 -49.36 23.75
C ALA A 612 -20.78 -49.58 23.66
N GLY A 613 -21.42 -49.10 22.60
CA GLY A 613 -22.79 -49.51 22.25
C GLY A 613 -22.79 -50.98 21.86
N SER A 614 -22.03 -51.30 20.83
CA SER A 614 -21.91 -52.63 20.22
C SER A 614 -20.47 -52.84 19.73
N LEU A 615 -20.08 -54.07 19.42
CA LEU A 615 -18.76 -54.40 18.89
C LEU A 615 -18.89 -55.15 17.57
N SER A 616 -18.09 -54.80 16.56
CA SER A 616 -18.13 -55.46 15.26
C SER A 616 -16.75 -55.49 14.62
N GLY A 617 -16.63 -56.21 13.50
CA GLY A 617 -15.39 -56.27 12.73
C GLY A 617 -14.57 -57.53 13.02
N SER A 618 -13.32 -57.54 12.53
CA SER A 618 -12.43 -58.70 12.55
C SER A 618 -11.04 -58.43 13.14
N GLY A 619 -10.86 -57.27 13.79
CA GLY A 619 -9.61 -56.84 14.40
C GLY A 619 -9.17 -57.70 15.58
N ALA A 620 -8.01 -57.36 16.14
CA ALA A 620 -7.50 -57.98 17.35
C ALA A 620 -7.80 -57.09 18.57
N GLY A 621 -8.42 -57.65 19.60
CA GLY A 621 -8.73 -56.93 20.84
C GLY A 621 -7.93 -57.44 22.04
N THR A 622 -7.48 -56.52 22.88
CA THR A 622 -6.87 -56.83 24.18
C THR A 622 -7.63 -56.16 25.32
N LEU A 623 -8.16 -56.97 26.23
CA LEU A 623 -8.89 -56.53 27.42
C LEU A 623 -8.00 -56.66 28.65
N ALA A 624 -7.42 -55.55 29.12
CA ALA A 624 -6.77 -55.51 30.43
C ALA A 624 -7.80 -55.27 31.55
N GLY A 625 -8.80 -54.44 31.30
CA GLY A 625 -9.99 -54.21 32.14
C GLY A 625 -11.29 -54.70 31.48
N GLY A 626 -12.43 -54.36 32.09
CA GLY A 626 -13.74 -54.80 31.58
C GLY A 626 -14.22 -53.96 30.39
N LEU A 627 -14.73 -54.61 29.34
CA LEU A 627 -15.48 -53.97 28.26
C LEU A 627 -16.97 -54.17 28.47
N THR A 628 -17.77 -53.09 28.46
CA THR A 628 -19.23 -53.15 28.57
C THR A 628 -19.89 -52.76 27.25
N LEU A 629 -20.77 -53.61 26.72
CA LEU A 629 -21.61 -53.35 25.54
C LEU A 629 -23.02 -53.01 26.00
N THR A 630 -23.47 -51.79 25.73
CA THR A 630 -24.72 -51.26 26.29
C THR A 630 -25.95 -51.46 25.41
N SER A 631 -25.75 -51.69 24.11
CA SER A 631 -26.79 -51.86 23.10
C SER A 631 -26.25 -52.73 21.96
N ALA A 632 -25.78 -53.91 22.30
CA ALA A 632 -25.17 -54.84 21.36
C ALA A 632 -26.15 -55.25 20.25
N ALA A 633 -25.66 -55.28 19.03
CA ALA A 633 -26.49 -55.66 17.88
C ALA A 633 -25.69 -56.31 16.74
N ASP A 634 -24.36 -56.39 16.88
CA ASP A 634 -23.48 -56.70 15.77
C ASP A 634 -22.77 -58.05 15.96
N THR A 635 -21.94 -58.40 14.98
CA THR A 635 -21.08 -59.58 15.00
C THR A 635 -19.63 -59.17 15.04
N TYR A 636 -18.92 -59.63 16.06
CA TYR A 636 -17.47 -59.56 16.15
C TYR A 636 -16.84 -60.91 15.73
N ALA A 637 -16.11 -60.88 14.62
CA ALA A 637 -15.35 -62.02 14.08
C ALA A 637 -13.89 -62.04 14.51
N GLY A 638 -13.44 -60.97 15.18
CA GLY A 638 -12.07 -60.83 15.68
C GLY A 638 -11.77 -61.70 16.90
N ALA A 639 -10.55 -61.57 17.42
CA ALA A 639 -10.11 -62.28 18.61
C ALA A 639 -9.92 -61.31 19.78
N LEU A 640 -10.66 -61.51 20.88
CA LEU A 640 -10.41 -60.80 22.15
C LEU A 640 -9.49 -61.61 23.06
N SER A 641 -8.50 -60.96 23.68
CA SER A 641 -7.52 -61.57 24.58
C SER A 641 -7.35 -60.76 25.87
N GLY A 642 -6.56 -61.24 26.84
CA GLY A 642 -6.21 -60.50 28.05
C GLY A 642 -6.84 -61.01 29.36
N THR A 643 -6.69 -60.23 30.43
CA THR A 643 -7.14 -60.56 31.79
C THR A 643 -8.49 -59.97 32.15
N GLY A 644 -8.95 -59.00 31.38
CA GLY A 644 -10.25 -58.36 31.49
C GLY A 644 -11.40 -59.26 31.03
N GLY A 645 -12.62 -58.78 31.27
CA GLY A 645 -13.87 -59.49 30.93
C GLY A 645 -14.77 -58.67 30.00
N LEU A 646 -15.85 -59.30 29.54
CA LEU A 646 -16.86 -58.70 28.66
C LEU A 646 -18.21 -58.68 29.36
N THR A 647 -18.92 -57.56 29.32
CA THR A 647 -20.30 -57.45 29.82
C THR A 647 -21.22 -57.04 28.68
N VAL A 648 -22.20 -57.87 28.33
CA VAL A 648 -23.30 -57.48 27.44
C VAL A 648 -24.47 -57.01 28.32
N ALA A 649 -24.60 -55.69 28.45
CA ALA A 649 -25.56 -55.05 29.34
C ALA A 649 -26.94 -54.85 28.71
N GLY A 650 -27.02 -54.81 27.37
CA GLY A 650 -28.26 -54.68 26.61
C GLY A 650 -28.06 -55.07 25.16
N GLY A 651 -29.14 -55.47 24.48
CA GLY A 651 -29.07 -55.99 23.10
C GLY A 651 -28.48 -57.40 23.01
N THR A 652 -28.13 -57.87 21.81
CA THR A 652 -27.50 -59.18 21.58
C THR A 652 -26.20 -59.03 20.79
N GLU A 653 -25.09 -59.48 21.36
CA GLU A 653 -23.79 -59.50 20.68
C GLU A 653 -23.52 -60.89 20.08
N THR A 654 -22.99 -60.95 18.86
CA THR A 654 -22.53 -62.22 18.26
C THR A 654 -21.01 -62.32 18.27
N LEU A 655 -20.46 -63.27 19.03
CA LEU A 655 -19.04 -63.59 18.98
C LEU A 655 -18.81 -64.81 18.08
N SER A 656 -18.21 -64.58 16.91
CA SER A 656 -17.89 -65.64 15.93
C SER A 656 -16.41 -66.00 15.89
N GLY A 657 -15.54 -65.13 16.39
CA GLY A 657 -14.10 -65.37 16.49
C GLY A 657 -13.67 -66.14 17.74
N ALA A 658 -12.35 -66.35 17.86
CA ALA A 658 -11.75 -67.06 18.99
C ALA A 658 -11.37 -66.09 20.12
N ASN A 659 -12.15 -66.05 21.19
CA ASN A 659 -11.92 -65.15 22.31
C ASN A 659 -11.25 -65.89 23.47
N ILE A 660 -10.02 -65.49 23.77
CA ILE A 660 -9.12 -66.15 24.73
C ILE A 660 -8.88 -65.34 25.99
N TYR A 661 -9.62 -64.25 26.20
CA TYR A 661 -9.57 -63.51 27.46
C TYR A 661 -10.00 -64.40 28.64
N THR A 662 -9.43 -64.11 29.80
CA THR A 662 -9.57 -64.95 31.01
C THR A 662 -10.53 -64.36 32.04
N GLY A 663 -10.87 -63.07 31.95
CA GLY A 663 -11.93 -62.48 32.76
C GLY A 663 -13.30 -63.05 32.40
N GLY A 664 -14.26 -62.87 33.30
CA GLY A 664 -15.62 -63.40 33.10
C GLY A 664 -16.39 -62.64 32.02
N THR A 665 -17.26 -63.37 31.31
CA THR A 665 -18.29 -62.81 30.44
C THR A 665 -19.60 -62.71 31.22
N THR A 666 -20.26 -61.56 31.22
CA THR A 666 -21.56 -61.37 31.88
C THR A 666 -22.61 -61.00 30.84
N VAL A 667 -23.72 -61.73 30.78
CA VAL A 667 -24.90 -61.39 29.99
C VAL A 667 -25.97 -60.89 30.95
N ALA A 668 -26.33 -59.62 30.85
CA ALA A 668 -27.31 -59.00 31.74
C ALA A 668 -28.74 -59.47 31.42
N SER A 669 -29.65 -59.26 32.37
CA SER A 669 -31.06 -59.58 32.15
C SER A 669 -31.63 -58.75 30.99
N GLY A 670 -32.27 -59.44 30.03
CA GLY A 670 -32.79 -58.83 28.81
C GLY A 670 -31.75 -58.60 27.71
N ALA A 671 -30.48 -58.94 27.94
CA ALA A 671 -29.42 -58.96 26.93
C ALA A 671 -29.19 -60.38 26.38
N GLY A 672 -28.42 -60.48 25.30
CA GLY A 672 -28.11 -61.73 24.63
C GLY A 672 -26.63 -61.86 24.24
N LEU A 673 -26.17 -63.10 24.15
CA LEU A 673 -24.87 -63.46 23.60
C LEU A 673 -25.05 -64.66 22.66
N ASP A 674 -24.87 -64.42 21.36
CA ASP A 674 -24.82 -65.48 20.36
C ASP A 674 -23.36 -65.89 20.13
N LEU A 675 -23.05 -67.17 20.28
CA LEU A 675 -21.69 -67.69 20.23
C LEU A 675 -21.59 -68.80 19.18
N SER A 676 -20.98 -68.46 18.04
CA SER A 676 -20.52 -69.42 17.04
C SER A 676 -19.01 -69.64 17.08
N GLY A 677 -18.28 -68.74 17.75
CA GLY A 677 -16.85 -68.84 18.00
C GLY A 677 -16.52 -69.47 19.36
N SER A 678 -15.55 -68.89 20.07
CA SER A 678 -15.20 -69.36 21.43
C SER A 678 -15.01 -68.24 22.43
N VAL A 679 -15.23 -68.56 23.71
CA VAL A 679 -14.89 -67.76 24.89
C VAL A 679 -14.15 -68.66 25.86
N ALA A 680 -12.91 -68.33 26.24
CA ALA A 680 -12.11 -69.15 27.15
C ALA A 680 -12.57 -69.06 28.62
N GLY A 681 -13.05 -67.89 29.05
CA GLY A 681 -13.50 -67.62 30.42
C GLY A 681 -14.85 -68.25 30.79
N ASN A 682 -15.32 -67.92 32.00
CA ASN A 682 -16.66 -68.29 32.48
C ASN A 682 -17.71 -67.34 31.87
N VAL A 683 -18.93 -67.84 31.63
CA VAL A 683 -20.08 -67.03 31.22
C VAL A 683 -21.11 -67.01 32.34
N ALA A 684 -21.40 -65.84 32.90
CA ALA A 684 -22.51 -65.61 33.83
C ALA A 684 -23.72 -65.11 33.04
N ASP A 685 -24.67 -66.00 32.78
CA ASP A 685 -25.82 -65.70 31.94
C ASP A 685 -27.05 -65.38 32.80
N ASN A 686 -27.49 -64.12 32.81
CA ASN A 686 -28.76 -63.70 33.40
C ASN A 686 -29.79 -63.28 32.33
N GLY A 687 -29.42 -63.40 31.05
CA GLY A 687 -30.19 -62.99 29.89
C GLY A 687 -30.44 -64.19 28.99
N THR A 688 -29.93 -64.16 27.76
CA THR A 688 -29.98 -65.29 26.82
C THR A 688 -28.61 -65.56 26.22
N THR A 689 -28.02 -66.73 26.46
CA THR A 689 -26.84 -67.19 25.71
C THR A 689 -27.24 -68.25 24.69
N THR A 690 -26.92 -68.03 23.42
CA THR A 690 -27.12 -69.00 22.34
C THR A 690 -25.79 -69.61 21.92
N LEU A 691 -25.63 -70.93 22.00
CA LEU A 691 -24.52 -71.66 21.40
C LEU A 691 -24.92 -72.17 20.02
N ASP A 692 -24.25 -71.65 18.98
CA ASP A 692 -24.42 -72.03 17.59
C ASP A 692 -23.14 -72.67 17.03
N GLY A 693 -22.79 -73.84 17.56
CA GLY A 693 -21.49 -74.48 17.35
C GLY A 693 -20.37 -73.90 18.22
N GLY A 694 -20.67 -72.89 19.03
CA GLY A 694 -19.68 -72.19 19.86
C GLY A 694 -19.19 -72.95 21.08
N THR A 695 -18.07 -72.50 21.63
CA THR A 695 -17.39 -73.11 22.78
C THR A 695 -17.16 -72.13 23.92
N VAL A 696 -17.64 -72.47 25.12
CA VAL A 696 -17.26 -71.83 26.38
C VAL A 696 -16.26 -72.72 27.12
N GLY A 697 -15.01 -72.29 27.24
CA GLY A 697 -13.96 -73.07 27.92
C GLY A 697 -14.18 -73.20 29.42
N GLY A 698 -14.82 -72.20 30.03
CA GLY A 698 -15.14 -72.18 31.45
C GLY A 698 -16.52 -72.73 31.80
N THR A 699 -17.04 -72.28 32.94
CA THR A 699 -18.39 -72.60 33.42
C THR A 699 -19.41 -71.65 32.79
N ILE A 700 -20.51 -72.19 32.26
CA ILE A 700 -21.73 -71.41 32.03
C ILE A 700 -22.55 -71.46 33.33
N ALA A 701 -22.71 -70.31 33.99
CA ALA A 701 -23.60 -70.12 35.13
C ALA A 701 -24.90 -69.50 34.63
N ASP A 702 -25.86 -70.36 34.25
CA ASP A 702 -27.12 -69.97 33.65
C ASP A 702 -28.20 -69.68 34.70
N ASN A 703 -28.57 -68.41 34.83
CA ASN A 703 -29.73 -67.91 35.58
C ASN A 703 -30.78 -67.27 34.65
N GLY A 704 -30.57 -67.33 33.34
CA GLY A 704 -31.41 -66.76 32.30
C GLY A 704 -31.94 -67.86 31.37
N THR A 705 -31.57 -67.79 30.10
CA THR A 705 -31.92 -68.77 29.07
C THR A 705 -30.69 -69.23 28.29
N LEU A 706 -30.28 -70.49 28.46
CA LEU A 706 -29.29 -71.12 27.59
C LEU A 706 -29.98 -71.81 26.39
N ALA A 707 -29.71 -71.34 25.18
CA ALA A 707 -30.15 -71.97 23.94
C ALA A 707 -28.97 -72.67 23.24
N VAL A 708 -29.18 -73.88 22.71
CA VAL A 708 -28.20 -74.59 21.87
C VAL A 708 -28.87 -74.93 20.55
N THR A 709 -28.34 -74.41 19.44
CA THR A 709 -28.91 -74.61 18.11
C THR A 709 -28.64 -76.03 17.60
N ALA A 710 -29.11 -76.36 16.39
CA ALA A 710 -28.80 -77.63 15.73
C ALA A 710 -27.29 -77.86 15.48
N ASN A 711 -26.48 -76.78 15.48
CA ASN A 711 -25.03 -76.86 15.31
C ASN A 711 -24.31 -77.30 16.61
N GLY A 712 -25.03 -77.43 17.72
CA GLY A 712 -24.50 -77.90 19.01
C GLY A 712 -23.75 -76.82 19.78
N GLY A 713 -23.09 -77.21 20.85
CA GLY A 713 -22.27 -76.31 21.67
C GLY A 713 -21.39 -77.07 22.65
N THR A 714 -20.35 -76.41 23.14
CA THR A 714 -19.44 -76.97 24.16
C THR A 714 -19.32 -76.02 25.34
N ALA A 715 -19.36 -76.53 26.57
CA ALA A 715 -19.13 -75.76 27.79
C ALA A 715 -18.26 -76.57 28.76
N GLY A 716 -17.24 -75.99 29.39
CA GLY A 716 -16.38 -76.74 30.32
C GLY A 716 -17.12 -77.26 31.56
N SER A 717 -18.15 -76.54 32.01
CA SER A 717 -19.19 -77.08 32.89
C SER A 717 -20.45 -76.21 32.84
N LEU A 718 -21.58 -76.75 33.32
CA LEU A 718 -22.85 -76.03 33.41
C LEU A 718 -23.34 -75.98 34.86
N SER A 719 -23.79 -74.81 35.29
CA SER A 719 -24.37 -74.57 36.62
C SER A 719 -25.49 -73.54 36.54
N GLY A 720 -26.32 -73.41 37.58
CA GLY A 720 -27.38 -72.40 37.67
C GLY A 720 -28.79 -72.98 37.67
N SER A 721 -29.80 -72.11 37.47
CA SER A 721 -31.23 -72.43 37.56
C SER A 721 -32.08 -71.90 36.39
N GLY A 722 -31.42 -71.37 35.36
CA GLY A 722 -32.02 -70.84 34.14
C GLY A 722 -32.72 -71.91 33.28
N ALA A 723 -33.48 -71.45 32.30
CA ALA A 723 -34.22 -72.32 31.39
C ALA A 723 -33.35 -72.71 30.18
N GLY A 724 -33.22 -74.02 29.90
CA GLY A 724 -32.45 -74.52 28.77
C GLY A 724 -33.31 -74.97 27.59
N THR A 725 -32.93 -74.61 26.35
CA THR A 725 -33.50 -75.18 25.12
C THR A 725 -32.40 -75.81 24.26
N LEU A 726 -32.45 -77.14 24.09
CA LEU A 726 -31.43 -77.91 23.35
C LEU A 726 -32.01 -78.44 22.03
N ALA A 727 -31.80 -77.72 20.93
CA ALA A 727 -32.13 -78.21 19.59
C ALA A 727 -31.03 -79.12 19.01
N GLY A 728 -29.79 -78.95 19.47
CA GLY A 728 -28.64 -79.82 19.19
C GLY A 728 -27.96 -80.34 20.47
N GLY A 729 -26.78 -80.95 20.33
CA GLY A 729 -26.03 -81.52 21.46
C GLY A 729 -25.20 -80.49 22.21
N LEU A 730 -25.25 -80.50 23.54
CA LEU A 730 -24.34 -79.78 24.43
C LEU A 730 -23.29 -80.75 24.97
N THR A 731 -22.01 -80.47 24.72
CA THR A 731 -20.89 -81.25 25.24
C THR A 731 -20.33 -80.56 26.48
N LEU A 732 -20.16 -81.32 27.57
CA LEU A 732 -19.56 -80.88 28.84
C LEU A 732 -18.22 -81.56 29.08
#